data_AF-A0A7S0LS02-F1
#
_entry.id   AF-A0A7S0LS02-F1
#
_cell.length_a   1.000
_cell.length_b   1.000
_cell.length_c   1.000
_cell.angle_alpha   90.00
_cell.angle_beta   90.00
_cell.angle_gamma   90.00
#
_symmetry.space_group_name_H-M   'P 1'
#
loop_
_entity.id
_entity.type
_entity.pdbx_description
1 polymer ?
#
loop_
_entity_poly.entity_id
_entity_poly.type
_entity_poly.pdbx_seq_one_letter_code
_entity_poly.pdbx_strand_id
1 'polypeptide(L)'
;AFRDTATEVRHPIRLYCRYIDKLHILLRLSADECKDLIQRYLTEHPDPNNENMVGYNNRKCWPRDSRMRLMKHDVNLGRAVFWDIKNRLPRSVTTIDWEESFVSVYSKDNPNVLFNMCGFEVRILPKIRMLDDEFVSKDGVWSLQNETTKERTAQAFLRVDNQSMRFFENRVRQVLMSSGSTTFTKIVNKWNTALIGLMTYFREATIHTQELLDLLVKCENKIQTRIKIGLNSKMPSRFPPVVFYTPKEIGGLGMLSMGHVLIPQSDLRFSKQTDAGITHFRSGMSHEEDQLIPNLFRYIQPWESEFVDSQRVWAEYALKRQEANAQNRRLTLEDLEDSWDRGIPRINTLFQKDRHTLAYDKGWRVRTQFKDYQIMRQNPFWWTHQRHDGKLWNLNNYRTDMIQSLGGVEGILEHTLFKGTYFPTWEGLFWEKASGFEESMKYKKLTNAQRSGLNQIPNRRFTLWWSPTINRANVYVGFQVQLDLTGIFMHGKIPTLKISLIQIFRAHLWQKIHESVVMDLCQVFDQELDALEIETVQKETIHPRKSYKMNSSCADVLLFAAYKWQVSKPALLAEVKDMYDGSTATKYWLDIQLRWGDYDSHDIERYTRAKFLDYTTDNMSIYPAPTGLMVGLDLAYNLHSAYGNYIPGMKPLVTQAMAKIMKSNPALYVLRERIRKGLQLYSSEPTEPYLSSQNYGELFSNQMIWFV
;
A
#
# COMPACT_ATOMS: atom_id res chain seq x y z
N ALA A 1 -32.59 28.74 -9.97
CA ALA A 1 -33.28 29.87 -9.33
C ALA A 1 -34.61 30.07 -10.03
N PHE A 2 -35.66 30.45 -9.30
CA PHE A 2 -36.91 30.92 -9.90
C PHE A 2 -36.68 32.27 -10.60
N ARG A 3 -37.64 32.70 -11.44
CA ARG A 3 -37.56 34.01 -12.12
C ARG A 3 -37.63 35.16 -11.12
N ASP A 4 -38.48 35.03 -10.10
CA ASP A 4 -38.68 36.00 -9.03
C ASP A 4 -39.15 35.29 -7.75
N THR A 5 -39.15 36.03 -6.65
CA THR A 5 -39.59 35.56 -5.32
C THR A 5 -41.09 35.32 -5.25
N ALA A 6 -41.89 36.07 -6.01
CA ALA A 6 -43.35 35.89 -6.05
C ALA A 6 -43.74 34.51 -6.62
N THR A 7 -43.06 34.08 -7.69
CA THR A 7 -43.21 32.77 -8.31
C THR A 7 -42.77 31.66 -7.38
N GLU A 8 -41.65 31.86 -6.68
CA GLU A 8 -41.17 30.91 -5.67
C GLU A 8 -42.22 30.71 -4.57
N VAL A 9 -42.82 31.79 -4.04
CA VAL A 9 -43.73 31.76 -2.88
C VAL A 9 -45.16 31.33 -3.23
N ARG A 10 -45.57 31.40 -4.50
CA ARG A 10 -46.93 31.10 -4.97
C ARG A 10 -47.46 29.69 -4.66
N HIS A 11 -46.60 28.66 -4.59
CA HIS A 11 -47.04 27.26 -4.44
C HIS A 11 -46.24 26.50 -3.36
N PRO A 12 -46.87 25.67 -2.50
CA PRO A 12 -46.18 25.01 -1.38
C PRO A 12 -44.94 24.20 -1.75
N ILE A 13 -44.91 23.55 -2.91
CA ILE A 13 -43.73 22.85 -3.42
C ILE A 13 -42.68 23.89 -3.89
N ARG A 14 -41.55 23.94 -3.19
CA ARG A 14 -40.44 24.89 -3.46
C ARG A 14 -39.33 24.28 -4.30
N LEU A 15 -38.91 23.05 -3.99
CA LEU A 15 -37.87 22.36 -4.74
C LEU A 15 -38.32 20.96 -5.11
N TYR A 16 -37.91 20.52 -6.29
CA TYR A 16 -38.15 19.17 -6.80
C TYR A 16 -36.88 18.67 -7.49
N CYS A 17 -36.44 17.48 -7.11
CA CYS A 17 -35.35 16.77 -7.78
C CYS A 17 -35.75 15.32 -7.98
N ARG A 18 -35.51 14.80 -9.19
CA ARG A 18 -35.66 13.38 -9.53
C ARG A 18 -34.34 12.81 -9.98
N TYR A 19 -33.80 11.87 -9.21
CA TYR A 19 -32.61 11.12 -9.56
C TYR A 19 -33.03 9.72 -10.02
N ILE A 20 -33.20 9.55 -11.34
CA ILE A 20 -33.66 8.31 -11.98
C ILE A 20 -35.08 7.92 -11.48
N ASP A 21 -35.14 7.15 -10.40
CA ASP A 21 -36.32 6.62 -9.72
C ASP A 21 -36.55 7.26 -8.33
N LYS A 22 -35.56 7.94 -7.76
CA LYS A 22 -35.68 8.60 -6.45
C LYS A 22 -36.25 10.01 -6.58
N LEU A 23 -37.24 10.30 -5.74
CA LEU A 23 -37.93 11.59 -5.67
C LEU A 23 -37.51 12.36 -4.41
N HIS A 24 -37.16 13.63 -4.59
CA HIS A 24 -36.87 14.56 -3.50
C HIS A 24 -37.73 15.82 -3.68
N ILE A 25 -38.56 16.13 -2.68
CA ILE A 25 -39.51 17.24 -2.73
C ILE A 25 -39.35 18.06 -1.45
N LEU A 26 -39.15 19.37 -1.58
CA LEU A 26 -39.16 20.30 -0.46
C LEU A 26 -40.46 21.12 -0.49
N LEU A 27 -41.22 21.06 0.60
CA LEU A 27 -42.45 21.82 0.77
C LEU A 27 -42.26 22.90 1.85
N ARG A 28 -42.85 24.07 1.61
CA ARG A 28 -42.98 25.16 2.58
C ARG A 28 -44.45 25.52 2.70
N LEU A 29 -45.06 25.05 3.78
CA LEU A 29 -46.46 25.25 4.10
C LEU A 29 -46.63 26.35 5.15
N SER A 30 -47.69 27.14 5.02
CA SER A 30 -48.19 28.03 6.06
C SER A 30 -48.94 27.25 7.15
N ALA A 31 -49.22 27.89 8.28
CA ALA A 31 -49.95 27.24 9.38
C ALA A 31 -51.35 26.78 8.97
N ASP A 32 -52.03 27.54 8.11
CA ASP A 32 -53.39 27.24 7.66
C ASP A 32 -53.39 26.08 6.66
N GLU A 33 -52.45 26.07 5.70
CA GLU A 33 -52.27 24.95 4.77
C GLU A 33 -51.89 23.66 5.50
N CYS A 34 -51.03 23.73 6.53
CA CYS A 34 -50.70 22.58 7.36
C CYS A 34 -51.93 22.01 8.06
N LYS A 35 -52.76 22.87 8.67
CA LYS A 35 -53.98 22.44 9.38
C LYS A 35 -54.98 21.81 8.42
N ASP A 36 -55.25 22.45 7.28
CA ASP A 36 -56.15 21.93 6.26
C ASP A 36 -55.70 20.56 5.73
N LEU A 37 -54.41 20.41 5.40
CA LEU A 37 -53.88 19.16 4.87
C LEU A 37 -53.94 18.02 5.91
N ILE A 38 -53.60 18.32 7.17
CA ILE A 38 -53.73 17.34 8.27
C ILE A 38 -55.20 16.96 8.48
N GLN A 39 -56.11 17.94 8.44
CA GLN A 39 -57.54 17.69 8.61
C GLN A 39 -58.07 16.76 7.52
N ARG A 40 -57.77 17.05 6.25
CA ARG A 40 -58.14 16.17 5.12
C ARG A 40 -57.59 14.76 5.27
N TYR A 41 -56.32 14.62 5.69
CA TYR A 41 -55.73 13.30 5.93
C TYR A 41 -56.44 12.54 7.06
N LEU A 42 -56.71 13.19 8.20
CA LEU A 42 -57.36 12.55 9.35
C LEU A 42 -58.86 12.28 9.13
N THR A 43 -59.51 12.99 8.21
CA THR A 43 -60.88 12.68 7.77
C THR A 43 -60.92 11.34 7.04
N GLU A 44 -59.94 11.08 6.17
CA GLU A 44 -59.84 9.84 5.39
C GLU A 44 -59.20 8.68 6.17
N HIS A 45 -58.25 9.00 7.07
CA HIS A 45 -57.48 8.05 7.87
C HIS A 45 -57.51 8.46 9.35
N PRO A 46 -58.63 8.21 10.08
CA PRO A 46 -58.76 8.61 11.47
C PRO A 46 -57.80 7.83 12.38
N ASP A 47 -57.14 8.55 13.29
CA ASP A 47 -56.21 7.99 14.30
C ASP A 47 -56.64 8.39 15.72
N PRO A 48 -57.65 7.71 16.31
CA PRO A 48 -58.12 8.00 17.66
C PRO A 48 -57.11 7.60 18.75
N ASN A 49 -56.24 6.63 18.47
CA ASN A 49 -55.29 6.06 19.44
C ASN A 49 -53.92 6.74 19.45
N ASN A 50 -53.67 7.72 18.57
CA ASN A 50 -52.37 8.35 18.36
C ASN A 50 -51.28 7.37 17.90
N GLU A 51 -51.66 6.35 17.14
CA GLU A 51 -50.77 5.31 16.63
C GLU A 51 -49.96 5.77 15.42
N ASN A 52 -50.24 6.95 14.84
CA ASN A 52 -49.47 7.50 13.72
C ASN A 52 -47.97 7.67 14.03
N MET A 53 -47.59 7.80 15.31
CA MET A 53 -46.19 7.83 15.74
C MET A 53 -45.50 6.47 15.57
N VAL A 54 -46.25 5.38 15.73
CA VAL A 54 -45.77 4.01 15.53
C VAL A 54 -45.57 3.78 14.03
N GLY A 55 -44.42 3.22 13.65
CA GLY A 55 -44.08 3.01 12.24
C GLY A 55 -43.69 4.28 11.47
N TYR A 56 -43.42 5.41 12.15
CA TYR A 56 -42.80 6.56 11.48
C TYR A 56 -41.29 6.33 11.32
N ASN A 57 -40.82 6.24 10.07
CA ASN A 57 -39.41 6.02 9.76
C ASN A 57 -38.55 7.19 10.25
N ASN A 58 -37.48 6.90 10.99
CA ASN A 58 -36.56 7.92 11.49
C ASN A 58 -35.08 7.52 11.28
N ARG A 59 -34.22 8.52 11.09
CA ARG A 59 -32.80 8.33 10.74
C ARG A 59 -31.97 7.98 11.97
N LYS A 60 -31.85 6.68 12.24
CA LYS A 60 -31.12 6.15 13.42
C LYS A 60 -29.59 6.34 13.36
N CYS A 61 -29.04 6.81 12.24
CA CYS A 61 -27.63 7.16 12.10
C CYS A 61 -27.24 8.43 12.89
N TRP A 62 -28.19 9.35 13.13
CA TRP A 62 -27.96 10.55 13.93
C TRP A 62 -28.13 10.27 15.43
N PRO A 63 -27.53 11.04 16.35
CA PRO A 63 -27.84 10.95 17.79
C PRO A 63 -29.29 11.38 18.09
N ARG A 64 -29.84 11.02 19.27
CA ARG A 64 -31.28 11.21 19.57
C ARG A 64 -31.73 12.67 19.53
N ASP A 65 -30.90 13.59 20.02
CA ASP A 65 -31.13 15.05 19.99
C ASP A 65 -31.22 15.63 18.56
N SER A 66 -30.54 14.96 17.63
CA SER A 66 -30.29 15.40 16.26
C SER A 66 -31.29 14.83 15.25
N ARG A 67 -32.07 13.83 15.68
CA ARG A 67 -33.15 13.22 14.90
C ARG A 67 -34.38 14.12 14.87
N MET A 68 -35.29 13.81 13.95
CA MET A 68 -36.64 14.37 13.99
C MET A 68 -37.34 13.89 15.26
N ARG A 69 -37.86 14.83 16.05
CA ARG A 69 -38.72 14.62 17.21
C ARG A 69 -40.13 14.26 16.73
N LEU A 70 -40.73 13.26 17.35
CA LEU A 70 -42.03 12.73 16.94
C LEU A 70 -43.16 13.45 17.69
N MET A 71 -43.43 14.69 17.29
CA MET A 71 -44.58 15.46 17.78
C MET A 71 -45.83 15.09 16.98
N LYS A 72 -47.00 15.02 17.63
CA LYS A 72 -48.27 14.62 16.98
C LYS A 72 -48.56 15.44 15.72
N HIS A 73 -48.37 16.76 15.80
CA HIS A 73 -48.58 17.68 14.67
C HIS A 73 -47.65 17.34 13.49
N ASP A 74 -46.35 17.24 13.73
CA ASP A 74 -45.34 17.01 12.68
C ASP A 74 -45.44 15.61 12.06
N VAL A 75 -45.74 14.60 12.86
CA VAL A 75 -45.97 13.22 12.39
C VAL A 75 -47.19 13.16 11.48
N ASN A 76 -48.31 13.76 11.90
CA ASN A 76 -49.53 13.82 11.09
C ASN A 76 -49.29 14.63 9.81
N LEU A 77 -48.56 15.75 9.88
CA LEU A 77 -48.19 16.52 8.71
C LEU A 77 -47.37 15.69 7.71
N GLY A 78 -46.37 14.97 8.20
CA GLY A 78 -45.53 14.13 7.35
C GLY A 78 -46.31 13.03 6.65
N ARG A 79 -47.24 12.37 7.36
CA ARG A 79 -48.14 11.36 6.77
C ARG A 79 -49.13 11.98 5.79
N ALA A 80 -49.70 13.14 6.11
CA ALA A 80 -50.64 13.85 5.25
C ALA A 80 -49.99 14.30 3.93
N VAL A 81 -48.77 14.84 3.99
CA VAL A 81 -47.99 15.18 2.80
C VAL A 81 -47.70 13.94 1.96
N PHE A 82 -47.27 12.83 2.59
CA PHE A 82 -47.02 11.59 1.86
C PHE A 82 -48.29 11.04 1.20
N TRP A 83 -49.41 11.06 1.92
CA TRP A 83 -50.72 10.63 1.41
C TRP A 83 -51.16 11.48 0.22
N ASP A 84 -51.04 12.80 0.30
CA ASP A 84 -51.39 13.70 -0.80
C ASP A 84 -50.52 13.44 -2.04
N ILE A 85 -49.21 13.27 -1.89
CA ILE A 85 -48.32 12.93 -3.01
C ILE A 85 -48.61 11.53 -3.56
N LYS A 86 -48.91 10.55 -2.69
CA LYS A 86 -49.25 9.18 -3.11
C LYS A 86 -50.52 9.14 -3.95
N ASN A 87 -51.52 9.92 -3.60
CA ASN A 87 -52.79 9.96 -4.34
C ASN A 87 -52.70 10.65 -5.71
N ARG A 88 -51.64 11.45 -5.95
CA ARG A 88 -51.38 12.04 -7.27
C ARG A 88 -50.85 11.02 -8.28
N LEU A 89 -50.47 9.83 -7.83
CA LEU A 89 -49.90 8.77 -8.68
C LEU A 89 -50.91 7.63 -8.85
N PRO A 90 -51.42 7.40 -10.07
CA PRO A 90 -52.23 6.22 -10.34
C PRO A 90 -51.42 4.94 -10.11
N ARG A 91 -51.97 4.01 -9.31
CA ARG A 91 -51.32 2.75 -8.96
C ARG A 91 -50.98 1.87 -10.17
N SER A 92 -51.67 2.06 -11.30
CA SER A 92 -51.38 1.37 -12.56
C SER A 92 -50.07 1.81 -13.21
N VAL A 93 -49.57 3.00 -12.90
CA VAL A 93 -48.32 3.54 -13.45
C VAL A 93 -47.17 3.26 -12.48
N THR A 94 -47.34 3.66 -11.22
CA THR A 94 -46.34 3.47 -10.17
C THR A 94 -46.97 3.66 -8.79
N THR A 95 -46.24 3.32 -7.74
CA THR A 95 -46.63 3.58 -6.35
C THR A 95 -45.42 4.08 -5.58
N ILE A 96 -45.70 4.80 -4.49
CA ILE A 96 -44.70 5.12 -3.47
C ILE A 96 -45.16 4.49 -2.17
N ASP A 97 -44.27 3.76 -1.51
CA ASP A 97 -44.59 3.04 -0.28
C ASP A 97 -43.92 3.71 0.91
N TRP A 98 -44.65 3.73 2.03
CA TRP A 98 -44.22 4.46 3.22
C TRP A 98 -42.92 3.86 3.79
N GLU A 99 -42.81 2.54 3.76
CA GLU A 99 -41.68 1.77 4.30
C GLU A 99 -40.33 2.14 3.67
N GLU A 100 -40.33 2.45 2.37
CA GLU A 100 -39.12 2.84 1.62
C GLU A 100 -38.91 4.36 1.58
N SER A 101 -39.89 5.13 2.06
CA SER A 101 -39.87 6.59 2.08
C SER A 101 -39.42 7.15 3.42
N PHE A 102 -39.01 8.42 3.40
CA PHE A 102 -38.69 9.18 4.60
C PHE A 102 -39.16 10.62 4.45
N VAL A 103 -39.92 11.09 5.43
CA VAL A 103 -40.37 12.49 5.51
C VAL A 103 -39.72 13.12 6.73
N SER A 104 -39.16 14.32 6.56
CA SER A 104 -38.60 15.13 7.64
C SER A 104 -39.36 16.45 7.70
N VAL A 105 -39.83 16.81 8.89
CA VAL A 105 -40.54 18.07 9.12
C VAL A 105 -39.66 18.98 9.97
N TYR A 106 -39.35 20.16 9.44
CA TYR A 106 -38.76 21.27 10.19
C TYR A 106 -39.87 22.19 10.67
N SER A 107 -39.97 22.34 12.00
CA SER A 107 -41.09 23.01 12.66
C SER A 107 -40.58 23.83 13.85
N LYS A 108 -41.49 24.46 14.59
CA LYS A 108 -41.15 25.12 15.86
C LYS A 108 -40.53 24.16 16.88
N ASP A 109 -40.87 22.88 16.84
CA ASP A 109 -40.39 21.86 17.78
C ASP A 109 -39.18 21.08 17.23
N ASN A 110 -39.04 21.02 15.89
CA ASN A 110 -38.00 20.31 15.17
C ASN A 110 -36.98 21.28 14.54
N PRO A 111 -35.75 21.39 15.09
CA PRO A 111 -34.74 22.34 14.61
C PRO A 111 -33.93 21.85 13.39
N ASN A 112 -33.98 20.56 13.07
CA ASN A 112 -33.16 19.94 12.02
C ASN A 112 -34.00 19.58 10.80
N VAL A 113 -33.45 19.80 9.60
CA VAL A 113 -33.95 19.21 8.35
C VAL A 113 -33.07 18.01 8.01
N LEU A 114 -33.68 16.84 7.84
CA LEU A 114 -32.99 15.60 7.52
C LEU A 114 -33.36 15.12 6.11
N PHE A 115 -32.38 14.70 5.32
CA PHE A 115 -32.63 14.03 4.05
C PHE A 115 -31.47 13.10 3.68
N ASN A 116 -31.72 12.17 2.76
CA ASN A 116 -30.69 11.35 2.15
C ASN A 116 -30.73 11.57 0.64
N MET A 117 -29.58 11.91 0.04
CA MET A 117 -29.44 12.09 -1.39
C MET A 117 -28.13 11.47 -1.87
N CYS A 118 -28.20 10.68 -2.95
CA CYS A 118 -27.03 10.06 -3.59
C CYS A 118 -26.09 9.29 -2.62
N GLY A 119 -26.63 8.72 -1.54
CA GLY A 119 -25.87 7.95 -0.55
C GLY A 119 -25.30 8.77 0.61
N PHE A 120 -25.51 10.09 0.60
CA PHE A 120 -25.18 10.98 1.72
C PHE A 120 -26.41 11.18 2.61
N GLU A 121 -26.26 10.94 3.89
CA GLU A 121 -27.20 11.38 4.94
C GLU A 121 -26.81 12.80 5.35
N VAL A 122 -27.74 13.74 5.17
CA VAL A 122 -27.50 15.17 5.40
C VAL A 122 -28.44 15.68 6.47
N ARG A 123 -27.89 16.44 7.41
CA ARG A 123 -28.63 17.20 8.41
C ARG A 123 -28.31 18.68 8.26
N ILE A 124 -29.32 19.51 8.00
CA ILE A 124 -29.18 20.96 7.98
C ILE A 124 -29.69 21.55 9.29
N LEU A 125 -28.86 22.37 9.93
CA LEU A 125 -29.18 23.14 11.13
C LEU A 125 -29.01 24.64 10.84
N PRO A 126 -30.10 25.43 10.84
CA PRO A 126 -30.03 26.88 10.70
C PRO A 126 -29.39 27.54 11.92
N LYS A 127 -28.59 28.59 11.70
CA LYS A 127 -27.89 29.33 12.76
C LYS A 127 -28.86 29.85 13.84
N ILE A 128 -30.00 30.39 13.40
CA ILE A 128 -31.09 30.92 14.26
C ILE A 128 -31.68 29.91 15.26
N ARG A 129 -31.34 28.62 15.16
CA ARG A 129 -31.84 27.54 16.02
C ARG A 129 -30.71 26.85 16.80
N MET A 130 -29.48 27.37 16.71
CA MET A 130 -28.34 26.89 17.49
C MET A 130 -28.42 27.51 18.90
N LEU A 131 -28.17 26.71 19.94
CA LEU A 131 -28.29 27.15 21.33
C LEU A 131 -27.17 28.13 21.74
N ASP A 132 -25.97 27.98 21.15
CA ASP A 132 -24.78 28.74 21.54
C ASP A 132 -24.40 29.85 20.53
N ASP A 133 -25.21 30.06 19.47
CA ASP A 133 -25.01 31.03 18.36
C ASP A 133 -23.63 31.00 17.64
N GLU A 134 -22.76 30.06 18.01
CA GLU A 134 -21.44 29.81 17.43
C GLU A 134 -21.45 28.66 16.43
N PHE A 135 -20.74 28.83 15.31
CA PHE A 135 -20.57 27.78 14.32
C PHE A 135 -19.59 26.71 14.81
N VAL A 136 -20.01 25.45 14.72
CA VAL A 136 -19.10 24.33 14.96
C VAL A 136 -18.12 24.24 13.79
N SER A 137 -16.86 24.62 14.01
CA SER A 137 -15.79 24.45 13.02
C SER A 137 -15.19 23.05 13.14
N LYS A 138 -15.79 22.07 12.44
CA LYS A 138 -15.28 20.70 12.31
C LYS A 138 -15.12 20.34 10.84
N ASP A 139 -14.04 19.64 10.50
CA ASP A 139 -13.80 19.10 9.16
C ASP A 139 -14.99 18.23 8.72
N GLY A 140 -15.64 18.57 7.61
CA GLY A 140 -16.77 17.83 7.04
C GLY A 140 -18.17 18.31 7.39
N VAL A 141 -18.26 19.52 7.93
CA VAL A 141 -19.51 20.28 8.05
C VAL A 141 -19.48 21.39 7.02
N TRP A 142 -20.45 21.42 6.10
CA TRP A 142 -20.54 22.50 5.12
C TRP A 142 -21.14 23.75 5.74
N SER A 143 -20.49 24.88 5.48
CA SER A 143 -21.02 26.20 5.83
C SER A 143 -21.90 26.72 4.68
N LEU A 144 -23.21 26.71 4.88
CA LEU A 144 -24.16 27.17 3.86
C LEU A 144 -24.25 28.71 3.90
N GLN A 145 -23.82 29.34 2.82
CA GLN A 145 -23.87 30.79 2.63
C GLN A 145 -25.14 31.19 1.88
N ASN A 146 -25.81 32.23 2.37
CA ASN A 146 -26.91 32.86 1.64
C ASN A 146 -26.34 33.67 0.47
N GLU A 147 -26.85 33.43 -0.74
CA GLU A 147 -26.35 34.08 -1.95
C GLU A 147 -26.58 35.60 -1.96
N THR A 148 -27.64 36.09 -1.31
CA THR A 148 -27.99 37.52 -1.31
C THR A 148 -27.21 38.29 -0.24
N THR A 149 -27.21 37.81 1.00
CA THR A 149 -26.55 38.51 2.12
C THR A 149 -25.08 38.16 2.26
N LYS A 150 -24.62 37.08 1.60
CA LYS A 150 -23.28 36.49 1.74
C LYS A 150 -22.94 36.07 3.19
N GLU A 151 -23.93 36.01 4.07
CA GLU A 151 -23.75 35.51 5.42
C GLU A 151 -23.86 33.99 5.46
N ARG A 152 -23.14 33.35 6.39
CA ARG A 152 -23.33 31.93 6.71
C ARG A 152 -24.61 31.81 7.53
N THR A 153 -25.61 31.09 7.01
CA THR A 153 -26.96 31.02 7.64
C THR A 153 -27.29 29.65 8.20
N ALA A 154 -26.60 28.60 7.76
CA ALA A 154 -26.84 27.24 8.22
C ALA A 154 -25.59 26.37 8.09
N GLN A 155 -25.58 25.26 8.82
CA GLN A 155 -24.56 24.20 8.68
C GLN A 155 -25.20 22.91 8.17
N ALA A 156 -24.51 22.23 7.25
CA ALA A 156 -24.90 20.89 6.81
C ALA A 156 -23.89 19.85 7.31
N PHE A 157 -24.37 18.91 8.13
CA PHE A 157 -23.60 17.78 8.61
C PHE A 157 -23.79 16.60 7.66
N LEU A 158 -22.68 15.96 7.29
CA LEU A 158 -22.68 14.86 6.32
C LEU A 158 -22.30 13.54 6.98
N ARG A 159 -23.02 12.47 6.64
CA ARG A 159 -22.67 11.09 6.95
C ARG A 159 -22.88 10.20 5.74
N VAL A 160 -22.20 9.06 5.71
CA VAL A 160 -22.41 8.03 4.69
C VAL A 160 -23.60 7.18 5.08
N ASP A 161 -24.48 6.88 4.12
CA ASP A 161 -25.65 6.06 4.40
C ASP A 161 -25.30 4.57 4.67
N ASN A 162 -26.21 3.90 5.36
CA ASN A 162 -26.02 2.48 5.72
C ASN A 162 -26.00 1.57 4.48
N GLN A 163 -26.68 1.95 3.40
CA GLN A 163 -26.78 1.14 2.20
C GLN A 163 -25.44 1.12 1.45
N SER A 164 -24.79 2.26 1.29
CA SER A 164 -23.48 2.42 0.65
C SER A 164 -22.37 1.75 1.48
N MET A 165 -22.44 1.84 2.82
CA MET A 165 -21.54 1.07 3.70
C MET A 165 -21.66 -0.44 3.45
N ARG A 166 -22.88 -0.98 3.35
CA ARG A 166 -23.10 -2.39 3.03
C ARG A 166 -22.64 -2.76 1.63
N PHE A 167 -22.84 -1.90 0.64
CA PHE A 167 -22.34 -2.12 -0.71
C PHE A 167 -20.81 -2.18 -0.74
N PHE A 168 -20.13 -1.31 0.00
CA PHE A 168 -18.68 -1.37 0.14
C PHE A 168 -18.23 -2.67 0.81
N GLU A 169 -18.86 -3.07 1.92
CA GLU A 169 -18.55 -4.34 2.59
C GLU A 169 -18.72 -5.53 1.63
N ASN A 170 -19.85 -5.59 0.92
CA ASN A 170 -20.13 -6.65 -0.03
C ASN A 170 -19.14 -6.65 -1.20
N ARG A 171 -18.71 -5.47 -1.66
CA ARG A 171 -17.67 -5.36 -2.68
C ARG A 171 -16.34 -5.94 -2.19
N VAL A 172 -15.90 -5.61 -0.97
CA VAL A 172 -14.69 -6.20 -0.37
C VAL A 172 -14.85 -7.71 -0.20
N ARG A 173 -16.03 -8.18 0.23
CA ARG A 173 -16.34 -9.61 0.33
C ARG A 173 -16.23 -10.31 -1.04
N GLN A 174 -16.75 -9.70 -2.10
CA GLN A 174 -16.62 -10.20 -3.47
C GLN A 174 -15.15 -10.26 -3.92
N VAL A 175 -14.33 -9.26 -3.55
CA VAL A 175 -12.87 -9.31 -3.80
C VAL A 175 -12.29 -10.55 -3.13
N LEU A 176 -12.57 -10.79 -1.86
CA LEU A 176 -12.06 -11.95 -1.11
C LEU A 176 -12.53 -13.29 -1.69
N MET A 177 -13.82 -13.43 -2.04
CA MET A 177 -14.39 -14.66 -2.61
C MET A 177 -13.87 -14.94 -4.02
N SER A 178 -13.67 -13.90 -4.84
CA SER A 178 -13.09 -14.05 -6.19
C SER A 178 -11.58 -14.30 -6.20
N SER A 179 -10.94 -14.31 -5.03
CA SER A 179 -9.48 -14.41 -4.88
C SER A 179 -9.01 -15.83 -4.57
N GLY A 180 -9.54 -16.85 -5.27
CA GLY A 180 -9.20 -18.27 -5.07
C GLY A 180 -7.69 -18.54 -5.20
N SER A 181 -7.16 -18.47 -6.42
CA SER A 181 -5.72 -18.58 -6.73
C SER A 181 -5.19 -17.34 -7.44
N THR A 182 -5.68 -16.16 -7.06
CA THR A 182 -5.24 -14.89 -7.67
C THR A 182 -3.92 -14.39 -7.07
N THR A 183 -3.17 -13.64 -7.86
CA THR A 183 -1.94 -12.96 -7.41
C THR A 183 -2.23 -11.91 -6.33
N PHE A 184 -1.35 -11.72 -5.34
CA PHE A 184 -1.51 -10.74 -4.25
C PHE A 184 -1.71 -9.32 -4.78
N THR A 185 -0.96 -8.93 -5.81
CA THR A 185 -1.07 -7.61 -6.45
C THR A 185 -2.47 -7.36 -7.03
N LYS A 186 -3.13 -8.37 -7.62
CA LYS A 186 -4.52 -8.25 -8.11
C LYS A 186 -5.53 -8.05 -6.98
N ILE A 187 -5.32 -8.71 -5.83
CA ILE A 187 -6.18 -8.53 -4.65
C ILE A 187 -6.07 -7.07 -4.17
N VAL A 188 -4.83 -6.58 -4.00
CA VAL A 188 -4.56 -5.21 -3.55
C VAL A 188 -5.04 -4.18 -4.58
N ASN A 189 -4.90 -4.42 -5.88
CA ASN A 189 -5.44 -3.54 -6.91
C ASN A 189 -6.96 -3.40 -6.84
N LYS A 190 -7.68 -4.50 -6.62
CA LYS A 190 -9.14 -4.47 -6.44
C LYS A 190 -9.53 -3.74 -5.16
N TRP A 191 -8.79 -3.94 -4.07
CA TRP A 191 -8.94 -3.17 -2.83
C TRP A 191 -8.74 -1.67 -3.07
N ASN A 192 -7.60 -1.26 -3.63
CA ASN A 192 -7.29 0.14 -3.92
C ASN A 192 -8.37 0.78 -4.81
N THR A 193 -8.85 0.07 -5.83
CA THR A 193 -9.92 0.59 -6.71
C THR A 193 -11.23 0.81 -5.94
N ALA A 194 -11.60 -0.13 -5.06
CA ALA A 194 -12.80 0.00 -4.24
C ALA A 194 -12.66 1.11 -3.19
N LEU A 195 -11.50 1.20 -2.53
CA LEU A 195 -11.20 2.20 -1.52
C LEU A 195 -11.16 3.61 -2.12
N ILE A 196 -10.45 3.81 -3.23
CA ILE A 196 -10.44 5.12 -3.93
C ILE A 196 -11.85 5.48 -4.37
N GLY A 197 -12.62 4.53 -4.93
CA GLY A 197 -13.99 4.79 -5.35
C GLY A 197 -14.89 5.27 -4.20
N LEU A 198 -14.75 4.70 -3.02
CA LEU A 198 -15.45 5.14 -1.81
C LEU A 198 -14.96 6.52 -1.34
N MET A 199 -13.65 6.66 -1.15
CA MET A 199 -13.05 7.85 -0.53
C MET A 199 -13.15 9.09 -1.41
N THR A 200 -13.01 8.96 -2.73
CA THR A 200 -13.12 10.08 -3.68
C THR A 200 -14.56 10.52 -3.91
N TYR A 201 -15.53 9.62 -3.71
CA TYR A 201 -16.95 9.94 -3.76
C TYR A 201 -17.43 10.60 -2.47
N PHE A 202 -17.19 10.00 -1.31
CA PHE A 202 -17.73 10.48 -0.03
C PHE A 202 -16.87 11.53 0.69
N ARG A 203 -15.55 11.56 0.42
CA ARG A 203 -14.58 12.53 0.96
C ARG A 203 -14.78 12.82 2.46
N GLU A 204 -15.12 14.06 2.84
CA GLU A 204 -15.33 14.46 4.23
C GLU A 204 -16.39 13.66 5.01
N ALA A 205 -17.43 13.13 4.34
CA ALA A 205 -18.49 12.38 5.02
C ALA A 205 -17.99 11.08 5.69
N THR A 206 -16.84 10.56 5.23
CA THR A 206 -16.24 9.35 5.79
C THR A 206 -15.71 9.53 7.21
N ILE A 207 -15.25 10.73 7.58
CA ILE A 207 -14.69 11.00 8.92
C ILE A 207 -15.80 11.04 9.97
N HIS A 208 -16.93 11.67 9.65
CA HIS A 208 -18.08 11.76 10.55
C HIS A 208 -18.79 10.42 10.77
N THR A 209 -18.54 9.45 9.90
CA THR A 209 -19.17 8.13 9.96
C THR A 209 -18.24 7.14 10.66
N GLN A 210 -18.26 7.12 11.99
CA GLN A 210 -17.42 6.23 12.80
C GLN A 210 -17.61 4.75 12.44
N GLU A 211 -18.84 4.34 12.12
CA GLU A 211 -19.14 2.97 11.73
C GLU A 211 -18.44 2.57 10.41
N LEU A 212 -18.24 3.55 9.51
CA LEU A 212 -17.49 3.33 8.28
C LEU A 212 -16.00 3.21 8.54
N LEU A 213 -15.43 4.01 9.46
CA LEU A 213 -14.02 3.89 9.85
C LEU A 213 -13.73 2.51 10.46
N ASP A 214 -14.60 2.03 11.35
CA ASP A 214 -14.54 0.67 11.89
C ASP A 214 -14.61 -0.40 10.78
N LEU A 215 -15.49 -0.20 9.81
CA LEU A 215 -15.64 -1.11 8.67
C LEU A 215 -14.38 -1.12 7.79
N LEU A 216 -13.79 0.05 7.51
CA LEU A 216 -12.57 0.20 6.73
C LEU A 216 -11.40 -0.55 7.37
N VAL A 217 -11.19 -0.36 8.67
CA VAL A 217 -10.18 -1.11 9.45
C VAL A 217 -10.40 -2.61 9.36
N LYS A 218 -11.63 -3.09 9.53
CA LYS A 218 -11.97 -4.51 9.44
C LYS A 218 -11.72 -5.07 8.04
N CYS A 219 -12.10 -4.33 7.00
CA CYS A 219 -11.92 -4.72 5.61
C CYS A 219 -10.43 -4.76 5.21
N GLU A 220 -9.65 -3.76 5.62
CA GLU A 220 -8.21 -3.68 5.39
C GLU A 220 -7.48 -4.87 6.02
N ASN A 221 -7.78 -5.15 7.30
CA ASN A 221 -7.27 -6.32 8.00
C ASN A 221 -7.65 -7.65 7.34
N LYS A 222 -8.89 -7.79 6.82
CA LYS A 222 -9.31 -8.98 6.09
C LYS A 222 -8.52 -9.19 4.79
N ILE A 223 -8.25 -8.12 4.05
CA ILE A 223 -7.44 -8.17 2.82
C ILE A 223 -6.00 -8.57 3.15
N GLN A 224 -5.37 -7.95 4.15
CA GLN A 224 -4.05 -8.35 4.60
C GLN A 224 -4.02 -9.81 5.08
N THR A 225 -5.02 -10.22 5.87
CA THR A 225 -5.14 -11.60 6.37
C THR A 225 -5.26 -12.60 5.20
N ARG A 226 -5.93 -12.23 4.11
CA ARG A 226 -5.99 -13.10 2.91
C ARG A 226 -4.61 -13.30 2.28
N ILE A 227 -3.77 -12.28 2.24
CA ILE A 227 -2.39 -12.36 1.73
C ILE A 227 -1.51 -13.19 2.67
N LYS A 228 -1.63 -12.94 3.99
CA LYS A 228 -0.99 -13.72 5.06
C LYS A 228 -1.29 -15.22 4.92
N ILE A 229 -2.57 -15.59 4.79
CA ILE A 229 -3.01 -16.99 4.54
C ILE A 229 -2.41 -17.55 3.25
N GLY A 230 -2.28 -16.73 2.20
CA GLY A 230 -1.64 -17.13 0.94
C GLY A 230 -0.16 -17.52 1.07
N LEU A 231 0.54 -17.01 2.10
CA LEU A 231 1.91 -17.40 2.45
C LEU A 231 1.97 -18.42 3.61
N ASN A 232 0.83 -18.97 4.02
CA ASN A 232 0.70 -19.94 5.10
C ASN A 232 1.24 -19.45 6.45
N SER A 233 1.09 -18.16 6.76
CA SER A 233 1.43 -17.60 8.07
C SER A 233 0.47 -16.48 8.45
N LYS A 234 0.12 -16.38 9.74
CA LYS A 234 -0.65 -15.23 10.28
C LYS A 234 0.17 -14.37 11.24
N MET A 235 1.45 -14.70 11.43
CA MET A 235 2.28 -14.12 12.47
C MET A 235 2.63 -12.66 12.14
N PRO A 236 2.27 -11.67 12.98
CA PRO A 236 2.50 -10.26 12.70
C PRO A 236 3.96 -9.90 12.40
N SER A 237 4.94 -10.50 13.09
CA SER A 237 6.36 -10.20 12.91
C SER A 237 6.90 -10.47 11.49
N ARG A 238 6.30 -11.42 10.74
CA ARG A 238 6.69 -11.70 9.34
C ARG A 238 6.06 -10.76 8.33
N PHE A 239 5.09 -9.96 8.77
CA PHE A 239 4.29 -9.09 7.93
C PHE A 239 4.27 -7.67 8.48
N PRO A 240 5.44 -7.02 8.59
CA PRO A 240 5.50 -5.61 8.91
C PRO A 240 4.74 -4.78 7.84
N PRO A 241 4.24 -3.58 8.19
CA PRO A 241 3.49 -2.73 7.28
C PRO A 241 4.18 -2.49 5.93
N VAL A 242 5.52 -2.41 5.93
CA VAL A 242 6.36 -2.21 4.74
C VAL A 242 6.04 -3.21 3.61
N VAL A 243 5.72 -4.46 3.92
CA VAL A 243 5.41 -5.50 2.90
C VAL A 243 4.11 -5.19 2.13
N PHE A 244 3.16 -4.52 2.78
CA PHE A 244 1.87 -4.18 2.17
C PHE A 244 1.88 -2.80 1.50
N TYR A 245 2.45 -1.79 2.16
CA TYR A 245 2.30 -0.39 1.77
C TYR A 245 3.39 0.12 0.83
N THR A 246 4.55 -0.56 0.78
CA THR A 246 5.62 -0.20 -0.16
C THR A 246 5.06 -0.13 -1.59
N PRO A 247 5.37 0.93 -2.36
CA PRO A 247 4.94 1.06 -3.75
C PRO A 247 5.40 -0.11 -4.62
N LYS A 248 4.71 -0.34 -5.74
CA LYS A 248 4.98 -1.49 -6.61
C LYS A 248 6.31 -1.38 -7.34
N GLU A 249 6.77 -0.16 -7.53
CA GLU A 249 8.02 0.20 -8.16
C GLU A 249 9.22 -0.34 -7.35
N ILE A 250 9.08 -0.43 -6.02
CA ILE A 250 10.10 -0.98 -5.08
C ILE A 250 9.74 -2.45 -4.69
N GLY A 251 8.88 -3.12 -5.47
CA GLY A 251 8.53 -4.53 -5.27
C GLY A 251 7.50 -4.82 -4.16
N GLY A 252 6.90 -3.78 -3.58
CA GLY A 252 5.78 -3.92 -2.64
C GLY A 252 4.44 -4.16 -3.32
N LEU A 253 3.37 -4.24 -2.53
CA LEU A 253 2.01 -4.42 -3.06
C LEU A 253 1.35 -3.10 -3.47
N GLY A 254 1.84 -1.97 -2.96
CA GLY A 254 1.27 -0.64 -3.15
C GLY A 254 -0.15 -0.54 -2.62
N MET A 255 -0.43 -1.15 -1.47
CA MET A 255 -1.73 -1.07 -0.81
C MET A 255 -1.97 0.35 -0.32
N LEU A 256 -3.18 0.88 -0.50
CA LEU A 256 -3.58 2.15 0.10
C LEU A 256 -4.20 1.90 1.47
N SER A 257 -3.85 2.74 2.44
CA SER A 257 -4.30 2.61 3.83
C SER A 257 -5.34 3.67 4.19
N MET A 258 -6.37 3.21 4.90
CA MET A 258 -7.32 4.06 5.62
C MET A 258 -7.53 3.54 7.06
N GLY A 259 -6.89 2.43 7.44
CA GLY A 259 -7.05 1.74 8.72
C GLY A 259 -6.10 2.18 9.83
N HIS A 260 -4.98 2.83 9.51
CA HIS A 260 -4.08 3.45 10.50
C HIS A 260 -4.63 4.83 10.92
N VAL A 261 -5.87 4.84 11.40
CA VAL A 261 -6.56 6.03 11.89
C VAL A 261 -6.86 5.86 13.37
N LEU A 262 -6.68 6.94 14.13
CA LEU A 262 -7.21 7.04 15.48
C LEU A 262 -8.71 7.23 15.39
N ILE A 263 -9.47 6.23 15.82
CA ILE A 263 -10.93 6.25 15.80
C ILE A 263 -11.39 7.00 17.05
N PRO A 264 -12.10 8.13 16.91
CA PRO A 264 -12.66 8.84 18.05
C PRO A 264 -13.59 7.93 18.86
N GLN A 265 -13.36 7.80 20.16
CA GLN A 265 -14.26 7.16 21.11
C GLN A 265 -14.68 8.16 22.18
N SER A 266 -15.96 8.48 22.18
CA SER A 266 -16.66 9.11 23.30
C SER A 266 -17.35 8.03 24.15
N ASP A 267 -17.75 8.35 25.38
CA ASP A 267 -18.54 7.44 26.22
C ASP A 267 -19.77 6.90 25.45
N LEU A 268 -19.83 5.58 25.25
CA LEU A 268 -20.88 4.89 24.49
C LEU A 268 -22.27 5.06 25.10
N ARG A 269 -22.35 5.46 26.39
CA ARG A 269 -23.61 5.74 27.07
C ARG A 269 -24.20 7.08 26.66
N PHE A 270 -23.38 8.13 26.61
CA PHE A 270 -23.81 9.50 26.30
C PHE A 270 -23.83 9.81 24.79
N SER A 271 -22.94 9.21 24.00
CA SER A 271 -22.87 9.39 22.53
C SER A 271 -24.13 8.95 21.77
N LYS A 272 -24.95 8.07 22.35
CA LYS A 272 -26.26 7.70 21.80
C LYS A 272 -27.31 8.80 21.98
N GLN A 273 -27.14 9.65 23.00
CA GLN A 273 -28.11 10.66 23.42
C GLN A 273 -27.76 12.05 22.88
N THR A 274 -26.49 12.43 22.96
CA THR A 274 -25.96 13.72 22.51
C THR A 274 -24.66 13.52 21.73
N ASP A 275 -24.32 14.45 20.84
CA ASP A 275 -23.00 14.49 20.19
C ASP A 275 -21.93 14.99 21.18
N ALA A 276 -21.62 14.16 22.19
CA ALA A 276 -20.54 14.43 23.12
C ALA A 276 -19.22 14.49 22.32
N GLY A 277 -18.40 15.51 22.57
CA GLY A 277 -17.10 15.67 21.93
C GLY A 277 -16.19 14.44 22.08
N ILE A 278 -15.09 14.43 21.34
CA ILE A 278 -14.13 13.33 21.38
C ILE A 278 -13.41 13.34 22.74
N THR A 279 -13.59 12.29 23.56
CA THR A 279 -12.92 12.18 24.87
C THR A 279 -11.68 11.28 24.83
N HIS A 280 -11.70 10.23 24.01
CA HIS A 280 -10.59 9.29 23.82
C HIS A 280 -10.42 8.92 22.35
N PHE A 281 -9.29 8.31 22.02
CA PHE A 281 -9.02 7.73 20.70
C PHE A 281 -8.67 6.25 20.84
N ARG A 282 -9.24 5.42 19.97
CA ARG A 282 -8.87 4.01 19.82
C ARG A 282 -8.01 3.84 18.57
N SER A 283 -6.84 3.22 18.69
CA SER A 283 -6.04 2.89 17.51
C SER A 283 -6.77 1.90 16.60
N GLY A 284 -6.85 2.20 15.30
CA GLY A 284 -7.45 1.33 14.30
C GLY A 284 -6.62 0.06 14.01
N MET A 285 -5.30 0.20 13.87
CA MET A 285 -4.37 -0.90 13.61
C MET A 285 -3.08 -0.75 14.45
N SER A 286 -2.46 -1.87 14.80
CA SER A 286 -1.17 -1.90 15.52
C SER A 286 -0.03 -1.50 14.59
N HIS A 287 0.86 -0.62 15.06
CA HIS A 287 2.13 -0.25 14.43
C HIS A 287 3.25 -0.32 15.48
N GLU A 288 4.50 -0.41 15.03
CA GLU A 288 5.67 -0.22 15.90
C GLU A 288 5.71 1.25 16.36
N GLU A 289 6.23 1.52 17.57
CA GLU A 289 6.24 2.86 18.18
C GLU A 289 6.86 3.89 17.19
N ASP A 290 6.23 5.07 17.07
CA ASP A 290 6.60 6.21 16.21
C ASP A 290 6.45 6.07 14.67
N GLN A 291 6.10 4.90 14.12
CA GLN A 291 5.86 4.76 12.68
C GLN A 291 4.42 5.10 12.27
N LEU A 292 4.19 6.33 11.78
CA LEU A 292 2.89 6.77 11.27
C LEU A 292 2.72 6.47 9.78
N ILE A 293 1.81 5.54 9.45
CA ILE A 293 1.41 5.26 8.06
C ILE A 293 0.51 6.39 7.54
N PRO A 294 0.85 7.05 6.41
CA PRO A 294 0.04 8.10 5.82
C PRO A 294 -1.39 7.65 5.52
N ASN A 295 -2.36 8.46 5.91
CA ASN A 295 -3.78 8.17 5.72
C ASN A 295 -4.28 8.78 4.40
N LEU A 296 -4.95 7.97 3.58
CA LEU A 296 -5.48 8.38 2.27
C LEU A 296 -6.37 9.63 2.34
N PHE A 297 -7.13 9.83 3.41
CA PHE A 297 -8.01 11.00 3.56
C PHE A 297 -7.27 12.34 3.43
N ARG A 298 -6.05 12.44 3.98
CA ARG A 298 -5.26 13.68 3.95
C ARG A 298 -4.86 14.12 2.54
N TYR A 299 -4.87 13.19 1.59
CA TYR A 299 -4.47 13.41 0.20
C TYR A 299 -5.66 13.56 -0.76
N ILE A 300 -6.88 13.56 -0.22
CA ILE A 300 -8.11 13.80 -0.99
C ILE A 300 -8.70 15.10 -0.49
N GLN A 301 -8.74 16.11 -1.37
CA GLN A 301 -9.30 17.42 -1.04
C GLN A 301 -10.81 17.30 -0.73
N PRO A 302 -11.34 17.91 0.34
CA PRO A 302 -12.79 17.94 0.61
C PRO A 302 -13.62 18.53 -0.54
N TRP A 303 -14.88 18.13 -0.67
CA TRP A 303 -15.80 18.64 -1.69
C TRP A 303 -16.07 20.14 -1.52
N GLU A 304 -16.25 20.63 -0.30
CA GLU A 304 -16.44 22.06 -0.04
C GLU A 304 -15.27 22.89 -0.59
N SER A 305 -14.04 22.46 -0.32
CA SER A 305 -12.83 23.11 -0.82
C SER A 305 -12.74 23.06 -2.34
N GLU A 306 -13.10 21.93 -2.96
CA GLU A 306 -13.15 21.80 -4.42
C GLU A 306 -14.19 22.68 -5.08
N PHE A 307 -15.36 22.85 -4.47
CA PHE A 307 -16.41 23.72 -5.02
C PHE A 307 -16.01 25.19 -4.93
N VAL A 308 -15.46 25.62 -3.79
CA VAL A 308 -14.95 26.98 -3.61
C VAL A 308 -13.79 27.26 -4.58
N ASP A 309 -12.82 26.34 -4.66
CA ASP A 309 -11.69 26.50 -5.58
C ASP A 309 -12.13 26.47 -7.05
N SER A 310 -13.12 25.64 -7.40
CA SER A 310 -13.69 25.60 -8.75
C SER A 310 -14.31 26.92 -9.17
N GLN A 311 -15.12 27.55 -8.30
CA GLN A 311 -15.72 28.87 -8.61
C GLN A 311 -14.64 29.92 -8.87
N ARG A 312 -13.60 29.95 -8.01
CA ARG A 312 -12.47 30.86 -8.13
C ARG A 312 -11.70 30.64 -9.45
N VAL A 313 -11.31 29.39 -9.70
CA VAL A 313 -10.48 28.98 -10.84
C VAL A 313 -11.21 29.20 -12.17
N TRP A 314 -12.50 28.90 -12.25
CA TRP A 314 -13.28 29.15 -13.47
C TRP A 314 -13.57 30.64 -13.71
N ALA A 315 -13.73 31.45 -12.65
CA ALA A 315 -13.82 32.90 -12.78
C ALA A 315 -12.50 33.50 -13.28
N GLU A 316 -11.37 33.07 -12.72
CA GLU A 316 -10.04 33.49 -13.15
C GLU A 316 -9.77 33.09 -14.61
N TYR A 317 -10.11 31.86 -15.00
CA TYR A 317 -10.01 31.41 -16.39
C TYR A 317 -10.87 32.27 -17.33
N ALA A 318 -12.08 32.66 -16.93
CA ALA A 318 -12.95 33.51 -17.74
C ALA A 318 -12.32 34.90 -17.97
N LEU A 319 -11.74 35.49 -16.92
CA LEU A 319 -11.01 36.77 -17.02
C LEU A 319 -9.78 36.65 -17.91
N LYS A 320 -8.91 35.66 -17.65
CA LYS A 320 -7.71 35.39 -18.47
C LYS A 320 -8.07 35.18 -19.95
N ARG A 321 -9.17 34.48 -20.23
CA ARG A 321 -9.67 34.28 -21.59
C ARG A 321 -10.15 35.59 -22.22
N GLN A 322 -10.84 36.43 -21.46
CA GLN A 322 -11.29 37.74 -21.93
C GLN A 322 -10.11 38.66 -22.24
N GLU A 323 -9.11 38.71 -21.35
CA GLU A 323 -7.87 39.46 -21.55
C GLU A 323 -7.08 38.96 -22.77
N ALA A 324 -6.96 37.64 -22.93
CA ALA A 324 -6.30 37.05 -24.08
C ALA A 324 -7.01 37.43 -25.40
N ASN A 325 -8.34 37.37 -25.42
CA ASN A 325 -9.13 37.81 -26.57
C ASN A 325 -8.98 39.31 -26.84
N ALA A 326 -8.96 40.15 -25.80
CA ALA A 326 -8.76 41.60 -25.93
C ALA A 326 -7.37 41.95 -26.49
N GLN A 327 -6.37 41.14 -26.15
CA GLN A 327 -5.01 41.23 -26.68
C GLN A 327 -4.81 40.48 -28.01
N ASN A 328 -5.86 39.89 -28.58
CA ASN A 328 -5.81 39.02 -29.76
C ASN A 328 -4.77 37.89 -29.66
N ARG A 329 -4.46 37.43 -28.44
CA ARG A 329 -3.57 36.30 -28.17
C ARG A 329 -4.37 35.04 -27.89
N ARG A 330 -3.81 33.89 -28.24
CA ARG A 330 -4.34 32.59 -27.82
C ARG A 330 -3.78 32.25 -26.44
N LEU A 331 -4.67 31.80 -25.55
CA LEU A 331 -4.29 31.30 -24.23
C LEU A 331 -3.40 30.05 -24.38
N THR A 332 -2.22 30.05 -23.75
CA THR A 332 -1.28 28.93 -23.79
C THR A 332 -1.38 28.07 -22.52
N LEU A 333 -0.62 26.97 -22.48
CA LEU A 333 -0.55 26.10 -21.29
C LEU A 333 0.05 26.85 -20.09
N GLU A 334 1.08 27.65 -20.34
CA GLU A 334 1.82 28.38 -19.31
C GLU A 334 0.94 29.36 -18.51
N ASP A 335 -0.05 29.99 -19.17
CA ASP A 335 -1.01 30.88 -18.51
C ASP A 335 -1.90 30.17 -17.45
N LEU A 336 -1.96 28.83 -17.50
CA LEU A 336 -2.88 27.99 -16.74
C LEU A 336 -2.22 26.93 -15.86
N GLU A 337 -0.89 26.83 -15.85
CA GLU A 337 -0.15 25.77 -15.15
C GLU A 337 -0.55 25.69 -13.65
N ASP A 338 -0.67 26.84 -12.98
CA ASP A 338 -1.06 26.94 -11.56
C ASP A 338 -2.44 26.34 -11.25
N SER A 339 -3.31 26.29 -12.26
CA SER A 339 -4.72 25.87 -12.16
C SER A 339 -5.04 24.60 -12.94
N TRP A 340 -4.04 23.95 -13.53
CA TRP A 340 -4.18 22.87 -14.50
C TRP A 340 -5.06 21.70 -14.01
N ASP A 341 -4.77 21.23 -12.80
CA ASP A 341 -5.45 20.10 -12.15
C ASP A 341 -6.59 20.54 -11.21
N ARG A 342 -7.08 21.78 -11.33
CA ARG A 342 -8.13 22.36 -10.46
C ARG A 342 -9.44 22.56 -11.20
N GLY A 343 -10.51 22.74 -10.43
CA GLY A 343 -11.86 23.02 -10.91
C GLY A 343 -12.73 21.79 -11.21
N ILE A 344 -14.04 22.00 -11.21
CA ILE A 344 -15.06 21.01 -11.60
C ILE A 344 -15.96 21.67 -12.66
N PRO A 345 -15.83 21.31 -13.95
CA PRO A 345 -14.87 20.35 -14.53
C PRO A 345 -13.40 20.80 -14.38
N ARG A 346 -12.44 19.87 -14.49
CA ARG A 346 -11.00 20.20 -14.43
C ARG A 346 -10.57 21.05 -15.62
N ILE A 347 -9.77 22.09 -15.40
CA ILE A 347 -9.32 22.99 -16.48
C ILE A 347 -8.59 22.25 -17.60
N ASN A 348 -7.72 21.29 -17.26
CA ASN A 348 -6.97 20.51 -18.24
C ASN A 348 -7.85 19.77 -19.27
N THR A 349 -9.15 19.55 -18.99
CA THR A 349 -10.08 18.93 -19.94
C THR A 349 -10.30 19.77 -21.21
N LEU A 350 -10.07 21.09 -21.13
CA LEU A 350 -10.16 22.01 -22.27
C LEU A 350 -9.12 21.73 -23.36
N PHE A 351 -8.02 21.05 -23.01
CA PHE A 351 -6.87 20.77 -23.87
C PHE A 351 -6.79 19.31 -24.32
N GLN A 352 -7.86 18.54 -24.12
CA GLN A 352 -7.93 17.15 -24.61
C GLN A 352 -7.99 17.09 -26.13
N LYS A 353 -7.33 16.08 -26.71
CA LYS A 353 -7.31 15.80 -28.15
C LYS A 353 -8.72 15.63 -28.73
N ASP A 354 -9.60 14.94 -28.00
CA ASP A 354 -10.93 14.55 -28.50
C ASP A 354 -12.06 15.52 -28.10
N ARG A 355 -11.74 16.73 -27.63
CA ARG A 355 -12.70 17.70 -27.10
C ARG A 355 -13.86 17.99 -28.07
N HIS A 356 -13.57 18.13 -29.36
CA HIS A 356 -14.59 18.42 -30.37
C HIS A 356 -15.60 17.29 -30.52
N THR A 357 -15.15 16.03 -30.42
CA THR A 357 -16.04 14.86 -30.46
C THR A 357 -16.86 14.73 -29.18
N LEU A 358 -16.24 14.99 -28.03
CA LEU A 358 -16.90 14.91 -26.72
C LEU A 358 -18.04 15.93 -26.55
N ALA A 359 -18.04 17.00 -27.33
CA ALA A 359 -19.15 17.95 -27.36
C ALA A 359 -20.48 17.29 -27.75
N TYR A 360 -20.47 16.20 -28.51
CA TYR A 360 -21.67 15.45 -28.92
C TYR A 360 -22.09 14.35 -27.93
N ASP A 361 -21.24 13.98 -26.98
CA ASP A 361 -21.53 12.93 -25.99
C ASP A 361 -22.42 13.49 -24.86
N LYS A 362 -23.73 13.53 -25.10
CA LYS A 362 -24.74 13.94 -24.12
C LYS A 362 -25.32 12.74 -23.35
N GLY A 363 -25.79 12.99 -22.13
CA GLY A 363 -26.42 11.97 -21.29
C GLY A 363 -25.46 10.90 -20.75
N TRP A 364 -24.14 11.13 -20.82
CA TRP A 364 -23.12 10.15 -20.46
C TRP A 364 -23.15 9.71 -18.99
N ARG A 365 -23.61 10.57 -18.06
CA ARG A 365 -23.75 10.20 -16.63
C ARG A 365 -24.77 9.09 -16.43
N VAL A 366 -25.98 9.26 -16.97
CA VAL A 366 -27.04 8.24 -16.90
C VAL A 366 -26.62 6.98 -17.66
N ARG A 367 -25.97 7.14 -18.83
CA ARG A 367 -25.41 6.01 -19.57
C ARG A 367 -24.42 5.20 -18.73
N THR A 368 -23.57 5.88 -17.97
CA THR A 368 -22.57 5.22 -17.10
C THR A 368 -23.24 4.52 -15.93
N GLN A 369 -24.26 5.13 -15.30
CA GLN A 369 -25.06 4.46 -14.26
C GLN A 369 -25.74 3.19 -14.79
N PHE A 370 -26.33 3.25 -15.98
CA PHE A 370 -27.07 2.12 -16.55
C PHE A 370 -26.17 1.01 -17.13
N LYS A 371 -24.85 1.21 -17.16
CA LYS A 371 -23.91 0.12 -17.49
C LYS A 371 -23.98 -1.01 -16.47
N ASP A 372 -24.47 -0.78 -15.26
CA ASP A 372 -24.68 -1.83 -14.26
C ASP A 372 -25.62 -2.95 -14.77
N TYR A 373 -26.56 -2.62 -15.66
CA TYR A 373 -27.48 -3.59 -16.27
C TYR A 373 -26.94 -4.23 -17.55
N GLN A 374 -25.83 -3.71 -18.09
CA GLN A 374 -25.26 -4.16 -19.37
C GLN A 374 -23.95 -4.93 -19.18
N ILE A 375 -23.18 -4.58 -18.16
CA ILE A 375 -21.83 -5.07 -17.93
C ILE A 375 -21.75 -5.67 -16.52
N MET A 376 -21.48 -6.97 -16.45
CA MET A 376 -21.36 -7.69 -15.17
C MET A 376 -20.21 -7.17 -14.27
N ARG A 377 -19.18 -6.56 -14.87
CA ARG A 377 -18.08 -5.93 -14.13
C ARG A 377 -18.54 -4.58 -13.55
N GLN A 378 -18.74 -4.56 -12.23
CA GLN A 378 -19.04 -3.34 -11.49
C GLN A 378 -17.92 -2.29 -11.60
N ASN A 379 -18.31 -1.04 -11.86
CA ASN A 379 -17.45 0.14 -11.86
C ASN A 379 -17.69 0.99 -10.60
N PRO A 380 -16.70 1.16 -9.71
CA PRO A 380 -16.87 2.04 -8.54
C PRO A 380 -16.87 3.53 -8.88
N PHE A 381 -16.45 3.91 -10.10
CA PHE A 381 -16.46 5.28 -10.62
C PHE A 381 -17.64 5.50 -11.56
N TRP A 382 -18.84 5.03 -11.20
CA TRP A 382 -20.05 5.20 -12.01
C TRP A 382 -20.49 6.67 -12.14
N TRP A 383 -20.11 7.50 -11.17
CA TRP A 383 -20.54 8.89 -11.02
C TRP A 383 -19.71 9.90 -11.83
N THR A 384 -18.51 9.52 -12.28
CA THR A 384 -17.57 10.41 -12.98
C THR A 384 -16.96 9.77 -14.22
N HIS A 385 -16.50 10.60 -15.16
CA HIS A 385 -15.77 10.15 -16.33
C HIS A 385 -14.63 11.12 -16.65
N GLN A 386 -13.39 10.61 -16.69
CA GLN A 386 -12.19 11.44 -16.85
C GLN A 386 -12.15 12.27 -18.13
N ARG A 387 -12.83 11.84 -19.20
CA ARG A 387 -12.93 12.64 -20.43
C ARG A 387 -13.74 13.92 -20.24
N HIS A 388 -14.75 13.92 -19.37
CA HIS A 388 -15.64 15.06 -19.16
C HIS A 388 -15.29 15.84 -17.90
N ASP A 389 -15.11 15.15 -16.77
CA ASP A 389 -14.83 15.78 -15.48
C ASP A 389 -13.34 16.04 -15.24
N GLY A 390 -12.46 15.32 -15.95
CA GLY A 390 -11.03 15.23 -15.64
C GLY A 390 -10.75 14.23 -14.51
N LYS A 391 -9.48 14.14 -14.10
CA LYS A 391 -9.08 13.31 -12.96
C LYS A 391 -9.28 14.10 -11.66
N LEU A 392 -10.21 13.66 -10.81
CA LEU A 392 -10.64 14.41 -9.62
C LEU A 392 -9.79 14.14 -8.36
N TRP A 393 -8.70 13.38 -8.48
CA TRP A 393 -7.79 13.08 -7.37
C TRP A 393 -6.36 12.85 -7.87
N ASN A 394 -5.39 13.21 -7.03
CA ASN A 394 -3.97 12.94 -7.27
C ASN A 394 -3.34 12.35 -6.01
N LEU A 395 -2.72 11.18 -6.13
CA LEU A 395 -2.14 10.42 -5.00
C LEU A 395 -0.62 10.26 -5.15
N ASN A 396 0.03 11.12 -5.96
CA ASN A 396 1.48 11.08 -6.09
C ASN A 396 2.18 11.43 -4.78
N ASN A 397 1.70 12.47 -4.07
CA ASN A 397 2.25 12.86 -2.76
C ASN A 397 2.08 11.75 -1.73
N TYR A 398 0.93 11.04 -1.74
CA TYR A 398 0.72 9.87 -0.88
C TYR A 398 1.80 8.81 -1.10
N ARG A 399 2.19 8.56 -2.36
CA ARG A 399 3.26 7.59 -2.69
C ARG A 399 4.60 8.04 -2.11
N THR A 400 4.97 9.31 -2.30
CA THR A 400 6.24 9.87 -1.81
C THR A 400 6.31 9.81 -0.29
N ASP A 401 5.27 10.28 0.39
CA ASP A 401 5.22 10.31 1.86
C ASP A 401 5.16 8.90 2.44
N MET A 402 4.52 7.94 1.75
CA MET A 402 4.55 6.54 2.15
C MET A 402 5.98 6.00 2.16
N ILE A 403 6.78 6.29 1.13
CA ILE A 403 8.19 5.87 1.09
C ILE A 403 8.95 6.45 2.28
N GLN A 404 8.76 7.74 2.58
CA GLN A 404 9.42 8.39 3.71
C GLN A 404 8.99 7.80 5.06
N SER A 405 7.69 7.56 5.26
CA SER A 405 7.17 6.96 6.49
C SER A 405 7.67 5.53 6.74
N LEU A 406 8.10 4.84 5.68
CA LEU A 406 8.65 3.49 5.76
C LEU A 406 10.18 3.48 5.94
N GLY A 407 10.81 4.64 6.18
CA GLY A 407 12.26 4.75 6.38
C GLY A 407 13.05 5.06 5.11
N GLY A 408 12.41 5.63 4.09
CA GLY A 408 13.02 5.94 2.80
C GLY A 408 13.23 4.70 1.92
N VAL A 409 13.82 4.87 0.73
CA VAL A 409 14.03 3.76 -0.21
C VAL A 409 15.03 2.75 0.35
N GLU A 410 16.12 3.22 0.94
CA GLU A 410 17.16 2.33 1.51
C GLU A 410 16.64 1.49 2.66
N GLY A 411 15.93 2.10 3.63
CA GLY A 411 15.32 1.39 4.74
C GLY A 411 14.32 0.33 4.28
N ILE A 412 13.52 0.62 3.24
CA ILE A 412 12.64 -0.38 2.62
C ILE A 412 13.45 -1.52 2.00
N LEU A 413 14.55 -1.24 1.30
CA LEU A 413 15.34 -2.26 0.60
C LEU A 413 16.11 -3.18 1.54
N GLU A 414 16.42 -2.78 2.78
CA GLU A 414 16.99 -3.67 3.81
C GLU A 414 16.08 -4.87 4.12
N HIS A 415 14.75 -4.70 4.00
CA HIS A 415 13.79 -5.78 4.18
C HIS A 415 13.75 -6.80 3.02
N THR A 416 14.50 -6.54 1.95
CA THR A 416 14.38 -7.23 0.66
C THR A 416 15.67 -7.93 0.26
N LEU A 417 15.61 -8.77 -0.76
CA LEU A 417 16.77 -9.42 -1.35
C LEU A 417 17.53 -8.52 -2.35
N PHE A 418 17.39 -7.19 -2.23
CA PHE A 418 18.06 -6.22 -3.09
C PHE A 418 19.58 -6.37 -3.06
N LYS A 419 20.19 -6.38 -1.86
CA LYS A 419 21.65 -6.56 -1.74
C LYS A 419 22.11 -7.88 -2.34
N GLY A 420 21.30 -8.94 -2.29
CA GLY A 420 21.55 -10.24 -2.93
C GLY A 420 21.69 -10.18 -4.47
N THR A 421 21.03 -9.21 -5.11
CA THR A 421 21.18 -8.97 -6.56
C THR A 421 22.50 -8.33 -6.95
N TYR A 422 23.18 -7.69 -5.99
CA TYR A 422 24.44 -6.97 -6.19
C TYR A 422 24.34 -5.90 -7.31
N PHE A 423 23.20 -5.21 -7.40
CA PHE A 423 23.12 -3.96 -8.18
C PHE A 423 23.81 -2.82 -7.41
N PRO A 424 24.56 -1.93 -8.08
CA PRO A 424 25.24 -0.81 -7.41
C PRO A 424 24.25 0.23 -6.86
N THR A 425 23.15 0.46 -7.56
CA THR A 425 22.09 1.41 -7.18
C THR A 425 20.71 0.79 -7.43
N TRP A 426 19.71 1.30 -6.73
CA TRP A 426 18.30 0.95 -6.94
C TRP A 426 17.68 1.77 -8.08
N GLU A 427 18.32 2.86 -8.49
CA GLU A 427 17.88 3.73 -9.58
C GLU A 427 17.96 2.99 -10.93
N GLY A 428 17.05 3.31 -11.86
CA GLY A 428 17.03 2.68 -13.18
C GLY A 428 16.60 1.21 -13.21
N LEU A 429 16.27 0.62 -12.04
CA LEU A 429 15.74 -0.73 -11.95
C LEU A 429 14.27 -0.78 -12.35
N PHE A 430 13.91 -1.81 -13.10
CA PHE A 430 12.53 -2.05 -13.46
C PHE A 430 12.20 -3.54 -13.34
N TRP A 431 10.99 -3.79 -12.84
CA TRP A 431 10.40 -5.11 -12.83
C TRP A 431 9.94 -5.46 -14.24
N GLU A 432 10.27 -6.66 -14.71
CA GLU A 432 9.60 -7.22 -15.87
C GLU A 432 8.09 -7.20 -15.59
N LYS A 433 7.35 -6.44 -16.42
CA LYS A 433 5.91 -6.60 -16.48
C LYS A 433 5.66 -8.06 -16.86
N ALA A 434 4.65 -8.68 -16.24
CA ALA A 434 4.28 -10.09 -16.39
C ALA A 434 4.78 -10.66 -17.72
N SER A 435 5.79 -11.51 -17.61
CA SER A 435 6.77 -11.85 -18.64
C SER A 435 6.14 -12.17 -19.99
N GLY A 436 6.91 -12.00 -21.07
CA GLY A 436 6.53 -12.52 -22.38
C GLY A 436 6.09 -14.00 -22.34
N PHE A 437 6.58 -14.78 -21.37
CA PHE A 437 6.10 -16.14 -21.12
C PHE A 437 4.64 -16.18 -20.63
N GLU A 438 4.27 -15.41 -19.59
CA GLU A 438 2.88 -15.38 -19.10
C GLU A 438 1.92 -14.86 -20.15
N GLU A 439 2.33 -13.87 -20.95
CA GLU A 439 1.53 -13.35 -22.05
C GLU A 439 1.40 -14.36 -23.21
N SER A 440 2.49 -15.05 -23.58
CA SER A 440 2.46 -16.12 -24.59
C SER A 440 1.59 -17.32 -24.16
N MET A 441 1.49 -17.58 -22.86
CA MET A 441 0.68 -18.67 -22.30
C MET A 441 -0.76 -18.23 -22.03
N LYS A 442 -1.04 -16.93 -21.91
CA LYS A 442 -2.38 -16.39 -21.59
C LYS A 442 -3.42 -16.77 -22.64
N TYR A 443 -3.04 -16.73 -23.93
CA TYR A 443 -3.92 -17.03 -25.05
C TYR A 443 -3.84 -18.49 -25.51
N LYS A 444 -2.92 -19.28 -24.95
CA LYS A 444 -2.85 -20.72 -25.21
C LYS A 444 -3.98 -21.46 -24.49
N LYS A 445 -4.40 -22.57 -25.09
CA LYS A 445 -5.41 -23.46 -24.52
C LYS A 445 -4.81 -24.21 -23.33
N LEU A 446 -5.12 -23.73 -22.14
CA LEU A 446 -4.64 -24.29 -20.87
C LEU A 446 -5.82 -24.77 -20.03
N THR A 447 -5.60 -25.83 -19.25
CA THR A 447 -6.55 -26.29 -18.24
C THR A 447 -6.65 -25.29 -17.09
N ASN A 448 -7.75 -25.32 -16.32
CA ASN A 448 -7.92 -24.46 -15.15
C ASN A 448 -6.84 -24.70 -14.08
N ALA A 449 -6.34 -25.94 -13.95
CA ALA A 449 -5.23 -26.28 -13.07
C ALA A 449 -3.93 -25.60 -13.50
N GLN A 450 -3.61 -25.62 -14.81
CA GLN A 450 -2.44 -24.93 -15.36
C GLN A 450 -2.53 -23.41 -15.15
N ARG A 451 -3.71 -22.81 -15.38
CA ARG A 451 -3.95 -21.38 -15.10
C ARG A 451 -3.76 -21.03 -13.63
N SER A 452 -4.19 -21.91 -12.72
CA SER A 452 -3.97 -21.76 -11.29
C SER A 452 -2.47 -21.76 -10.94
N GLY A 453 -1.70 -22.66 -11.54
CA GLY A 453 -0.23 -22.70 -11.40
C GLY A 453 0.45 -21.43 -11.92
N LEU A 454 0.04 -20.92 -13.08
CA LEU A 454 0.59 -19.67 -13.64
C LEU A 454 0.36 -18.45 -12.72
N ASN A 455 -0.79 -18.37 -12.06
CA ASN A 455 -1.06 -17.29 -11.11
C ASN A 455 -0.18 -17.36 -9.84
N GLN A 456 0.53 -18.46 -9.59
CA GLN A 456 1.47 -18.56 -8.47
C GLN A 456 2.82 -17.91 -8.77
N ILE A 457 3.20 -17.74 -10.05
CA ILE A 457 4.52 -17.21 -10.44
C ILE A 457 4.75 -15.80 -9.86
N PRO A 458 3.82 -14.83 -10.01
CA PRO A 458 4.03 -13.50 -9.43
C PRO A 458 4.07 -13.50 -7.90
N ASN A 459 3.35 -14.43 -7.25
CA ASN A 459 3.40 -14.58 -5.80
C ASN A 459 4.74 -15.16 -5.34
N ARG A 460 5.35 -16.06 -6.12
CA ARG A 460 6.71 -16.58 -5.85
C ARG A 460 7.75 -15.48 -5.94
N ARG A 461 7.67 -14.63 -6.98
CA ARG A 461 8.50 -13.44 -7.13
C ARG A 461 8.39 -12.51 -5.92
N PHE A 462 7.17 -12.18 -5.51
CA PHE A 462 6.91 -11.38 -4.32
C PHE A 462 7.48 -12.03 -3.04
N THR A 463 7.29 -13.34 -2.86
CA THR A 463 7.79 -14.05 -1.68
C THR A 463 9.33 -14.06 -1.63
N LEU A 464 9.98 -14.21 -2.79
CA LEU A 464 11.43 -14.20 -2.90
C LEU A 464 12.00 -12.80 -2.61
N TRP A 465 11.38 -11.75 -3.14
CA TRP A 465 11.81 -10.36 -2.92
C TRP A 465 11.81 -10.00 -1.43
N TRP A 466 10.72 -10.29 -0.73
CA TRP A 466 10.57 -10.02 0.71
C TRP A 466 11.06 -11.17 1.60
N SER A 467 11.85 -12.10 1.05
CA SER A 467 12.24 -13.31 1.77
C SER A 467 13.05 -13.06 3.06
N PRO A 468 13.95 -12.07 3.16
CA PRO A 468 14.68 -11.82 4.41
C PRO A 468 13.77 -11.44 5.57
N THR A 469 12.66 -10.74 5.30
CA THR A 469 11.67 -10.35 6.32
C THR A 469 10.65 -11.45 6.58
N ILE A 470 10.21 -12.15 5.53
CA ILE A 470 9.18 -13.20 5.63
C ILE A 470 9.73 -14.47 6.32
N ASN A 471 11.00 -14.82 6.08
CA ASN A 471 11.69 -15.99 6.63
C ASN A 471 12.67 -15.60 7.75
N ARG A 472 12.23 -14.73 8.65
CA ARG A 472 13.05 -14.23 9.75
C ARG A 472 13.12 -15.19 10.95
N ALA A 473 14.18 -15.09 11.74
CA ALA A 473 14.43 -15.89 12.93
C ALA A 473 13.55 -15.49 14.13
N ASN A 474 13.18 -14.21 14.26
CA ASN A 474 12.33 -13.73 15.37
C ASN A 474 10.85 -14.13 15.19
N VAL A 475 10.59 -15.42 15.40
CA VAL A 475 9.29 -16.08 15.23
C VAL A 475 8.95 -16.78 16.55
N TYR A 476 7.84 -16.37 17.17
CA TYR A 476 7.40 -16.82 18.50
C TYR A 476 7.25 -18.36 18.63
N VAL A 477 6.92 -19.05 17.53
CA VAL A 477 6.83 -20.52 17.44
C VAL A 477 7.18 -20.97 16.02
N GLY A 478 8.20 -21.82 15.89
CA GLY A 478 8.53 -22.47 14.62
C GLY A 478 9.70 -23.44 14.75
N PHE A 479 9.55 -24.64 14.19
CA PHE A 479 10.68 -25.55 14.01
C PHE A 479 11.56 -25.00 12.87
N GLN A 480 12.81 -24.74 13.18
CA GLN A 480 13.83 -24.38 12.20
C GLN A 480 14.22 -25.63 11.41
N VAL A 481 14.07 -25.58 10.08
CA VAL A 481 14.42 -26.68 9.19
C VAL A 481 15.47 -26.21 8.21
N GLN A 482 16.59 -26.92 8.14
CA GLN A 482 17.62 -26.66 7.14
C GLN A 482 17.15 -27.18 5.77
N LEU A 483 17.38 -26.40 4.71
CA LEU A 483 17.08 -26.79 3.35
C LEU A 483 18.19 -27.69 2.78
N ASP A 484 17.79 -28.77 2.10
CA ASP A 484 18.69 -29.79 1.57
C ASP A 484 19.86 -29.18 0.76
N LEU A 485 21.08 -29.63 1.08
CA LEU A 485 22.34 -29.24 0.41
C LEU A 485 22.68 -27.74 0.48
N THR A 486 22.07 -26.99 1.40
CA THR A 486 22.32 -25.56 1.60
C THR A 486 22.41 -25.22 3.07
N GLY A 487 23.04 -24.10 3.40
CA GLY A 487 23.05 -23.55 4.76
C GLY A 487 21.81 -22.74 5.14
N ILE A 488 20.74 -22.81 4.34
CA ILE A 488 19.56 -21.96 4.54
C ILE A 488 18.62 -22.59 5.55
N PHE A 489 18.23 -21.82 6.54
CA PHE A 489 17.23 -22.21 7.51
C PHE A 489 15.86 -21.62 7.17
N MET A 490 14.86 -22.49 7.11
CA MET A 490 13.46 -22.13 6.92
C MET A 490 12.77 -22.06 8.28
N HIS A 491 12.37 -20.86 8.69
CA HIS A 491 11.63 -20.63 9.92
C HIS A 491 10.14 -20.83 9.63
N GLY A 492 9.70 -22.07 9.41
CA GLY A 492 8.31 -22.44 9.12
C GLY A 492 8.02 -22.82 7.66
N LYS A 493 6.80 -23.32 7.42
CA LYS A 493 6.41 -23.92 6.13
C LYS A 493 5.89 -22.86 5.15
N ILE A 494 6.79 -22.32 4.33
CA ILE A 494 6.49 -21.39 3.23
C ILE A 494 6.84 -22.05 1.88
N PRO A 495 5.89 -22.76 1.23
CA PRO A 495 6.20 -23.57 0.05
C PRO A 495 6.70 -22.75 -1.15
N THR A 496 6.13 -21.56 -1.39
CA THR A 496 6.52 -20.68 -2.50
C THR A 496 7.96 -20.20 -2.40
N LEU A 497 8.43 -19.94 -1.17
CA LEU A 497 9.81 -19.57 -0.90
C LEU A 497 10.74 -20.77 -1.07
N LYS A 498 10.39 -21.92 -0.48
CA LYS A 498 11.18 -23.16 -0.59
C LYS A 498 11.47 -23.51 -2.05
N ILE A 499 10.46 -23.47 -2.93
CA ILE A 499 10.65 -23.76 -4.36
C ILE A 499 11.64 -22.78 -5.00
N SER A 500 11.54 -21.49 -4.66
CA SER A 500 12.39 -20.45 -5.25
C SER A 500 13.84 -20.58 -4.81
N LEU A 501 14.09 -20.86 -3.53
CA LEU A 501 15.44 -21.11 -3.01
C LEU A 501 16.08 -22.38 -3.60
N ILE A 502 15.32 -23.47 -3.74
CA ILE A 502 15.80 -24.70 -4.42
C ILE A 502 16.19 -24.40 -5.87
N GLN A 503 15.40 -23.58 -6.58
CA GLN A 503 15.72 -23.22 -7.96
C GLN A 503 16.98 -22.35 -8.07
N ILE A 504 17.21 -21.45 -7.11
CA ILE A 504 18.44 -20.64 -7.05
C ILE A 504 19.65 -21.55 -6.79
N PHE A 505 19.58 -22.42 -5.80
CA PHE A 505 20.72 -23.25 -5.38
C PHE A 505 20.85 -24.61 -6.09
N ARG A 506 20.08 -24.84 -7.16
CA ARG A 506 20.11 -26.07 -7.95
C ARG A 506 21.52 -26.41 -8.48
N ALA A 507 21.74 -27.69 -8.76
CA ALA A 507 23.00 -28.22 -9.27
C ALA A 507 24.20 -27.91 -8.34
N HIS A 508 23.98 -28.11 -7.04
CA HIS A 508 25.00 -28.03 -5.98
C HIS A 508 25.67 -26.65 -5.89
N LEU A 509 24.92 -25.57 -6.12
CA LEU A 509 25.51 -24.22 -6.20
C LEU A 509 26.19 -23.81 -4.88
N TRP A 510 25.63 -24.19 -3.73
CA TRP A 510 26.22 -23.89 -2.42
C TRP A 510 27.64 -24.46 -2.27
N GLN A 511 27.80 -25.75 -2.60
CA GLN A 511 29.09 -26.43 -2.58
C GLN A 511 30.06 -25.80 -3.58
N LYS A 512 29.58 -25.45 -4.79
CA LYS A 512 30.41 -24.81 -5.82
C LYS A 512 30.88 -23.41 -5.42
N ILE A 513 30.05 -22.62 -4.73
CA ILE A 513 30.45 -21.31 -4.21
C ILE A 513 31.56 -21.50 -3.17
N HIS A 514 31.36 -22.39 -2.20
CA HIS A 514 32.36 -22.65 -1.17
C HIS A 514 33.69 -23.08 -1.78
N GLU A 515 33.66 -24.11 -2.62
CA GLU A 515 34.83 -24.63 -3.32
C GLU A 515 35.54 -23.57 -4.17
N SER A 516 34.78 -22.74 -4.90
CA SER A 516 35.36 -21.69 -5.75
C SER A 516 36.04 -20.60 -4.92
N VAL A 517 35.47 -20.20 -3.79
CA VAL A 517 36.09 -19.20 -2.90
C VAL A 517 37.34 -19.76 -2.23
N VAL A 518 37.32 -21.03 -1.79
CA VAL A 518 38.51 -21.72 -1.25
C VAL A 518 39.63 -21.74 -2.30
N MET A 519 39.33 -22.12 -3.54
CA MET A 519 40.31 -22.19 -4.61
C MET A 519 40.90 -20.83 -4.98
N ASP A 520 40.06 -19.79 -5.07
CA ASP A 520 40.52 -18.43 -5.37
C ASP A 520 41.45 -17.91 -4.26
N LEU A 521 41.13 -18.18 -2.98
CA LEU A 521 42.01 -17.82 -1.86
C LEU A 521 43.32 -18.60 -1.89
N CYS A 522 43.30 -19.90 -2.18
CA CYS A 522 44.54 -20.68 -2.36
C CYS A 522 45.44 -20.06 -3.43
N GLN A 523 44.88 -19.70 -4.59
CA GLN A 523 45.64 -19.08 -5.67
C GLN A 523 46.23 -17.71 -5.28
N VAL A 524 45.51 -16.93 -4.47
CA VAL A 524 46.03 -15.67 -3.92
C VAL A 524 47.21 -15.94 -2.99
N PHE A 525 47.12 -16.93 -2.11
CA PHE A 525 48.24 -17.29 -1.22
C PHE A 525 49.44 -17.87 -1.97
N ASP A 526 49.21 -18.66 -3.04
CA ASP A 526 50.27 -19.20 -3.90
C ASP A 526 51.06 -18.09 -4.62
N GLN A 527 50.45 -16.93 -4.87
CA GLN A 527 51.12 -15.77 -5.50
C GLN A 527 51.94 -14.95 -4.49
N GLU A 528 51.66 -15.08 -3.20
CA GLU A 528 52.24 -14.26 -2.12
C GLU A 528 53.11 -15.09 -1.15
N LEU A 529 53.67 -16.21 -1.63
CA LEU A 529 54.49 -17.12 -0.84
C LEU A 529 55.70 -16.41 -0.21
N ASP A 530 56.47 -15.68 -1.03
CA ASP A 530 57.69 -15.00 -0.59
C ASP A 530 57.39 -13.83 0.35
N ALA A 531 56.34 -13.06 0.06
CA ALA A 531 55.97 -11.87 0.83
C ALA A 531 55.46 -12.19 2.23
N LEU A 532 54.79 -13.35 2.40
CA LEU A 532 54.24 -13.81 3.68
C LEU A 532 55.10 -14.89 4.36
N GLU A 533 56.27 -15.23 3.83
CA GLU A 533 57.15 -16.29 4.35
C GLU A 533 56.43 -17.66 4.46
N ILE A 534 55.62 -18.00 3.47
CA ILE A 534 54.89 -19.28 3.39
C ILE A 534 55.77 -20.31 2.66
N GLU A 535 55.99 -21.47 3.29
CA GLU A 535 56.68 -22.61 2.67
C GLU A 535 55.77 -23.29 1.65
N THR A 536 54.55 -23.64 2.05
CA THR A 536 53.55 -24.28 1.19
C THR A 536 52.12 -23.89 1.59
N VAL A 537 51.25 -23.77 0.58
CA VAL A 537 49.80 -23.62 0.73
C VAL A 537 49.18 -24.99 0.42
N GLN A 538 48.59 -25.62 1.42
CA GLN A 538 47.90 -26.90 1.24
C GLN A 538 46.39 -26.70 1.33
N LYS A 539 45.68 -27.02 0.25
CA LYS A 539 44.23 -27.17 0.30
C LYS A 539 43.86 -28.51 0.92
N GLU A 540 43.02 -28.49 1.95
CA GLU A 540 42.58 -29.69 2.63
C GLU A 540 41.53 -30.47 1.84
N THR A 541 41.55 -31.79 1.99
CA THR A 541 40.56 -32.67 1.33
C THR A 541 39.31 -32.73 2.20
N ILE A 542 38.38 -31.80 1.93
CA ILE A 542 37.20 -31.60 2.77
C ILE A 542 36.06 -32.55 2.39
N HIS A 543 35.29 -33.00 3.38
CA HIS A 543 34.06 -33.75 3.14
C HIS A 543 33.03 -32.89 2.37
N PRO A 544 32.39 -33.38 1.29
CA PRO A 544 31.51 -32.56 0.42
C PRO A 544 30.35 -31.86 1.14
N ARG A 545 29.94 -32.37 2.31
CA ARG A 545 28.85 -31.81 3.12
C ARG A 545 29.28 -30.71 4.09
N LYS A 546 30.59 -30.44 4.23
CA LYS A 546 31.12 -29.43 5.18
C LYS A 546 30.52 -28.06 4.92
N SER A 547 30.48 -27.64 3.65
CA SER A 547 30.01 -26.30 3.25
C SER A 547 28.64 -25.89 3.80
N TYR A 548 27.74 -26.85 4.08
CA TYR A 548 26.43 -26.60 4.67
C TYR A 548 26.24 -27.27 6.04
N LYS A 549 27.31 -27.70 6.72
CA LYS A 549 27.26 -28.21 8.09
C LYS A 549 27.47 -27.04 9.05
N MET A 550 26.40 -26.60 9.72
CA MET A 550 26.43 -25.39 10.57
C MET A 550 26.81 -25.65 12.04
N ASN A 551 26.94 -26.91 12.45
CA ASN A 551 27.19 -27.28 13.84
C ASN A 551 28.68 -27.49 14.13
N SER A 552 29.48 -27.88 13.14
CA SER A 552 30.92 -28.07 13.30
C SER A 552 31.62 -27.92 11.96
N SER A 553 32.91 -27.59 11.98
CA SER A 553 33.72 -27.32 10.79
C SER A 553 35.11 -27.97 10.88
N CYS A 554 35.91 -27.82 9.82
CA CYS A 554 37.30 -28.23 9.71
C CYS A 554 38.06 -27.21 8.84
N ALA A 555 39.39 -27.16 8.89
CA ALA A 555 40.17 -26.28 8.04
C ALA A 555 39.93 -26.54 6.54
N ASP A 556 39.89 -25.47 5.72
CA ASP A 556 39.84 -25.56 4.26
C ASP A 556 41.22 -25.44 3.63
N VAL A 557 42.03 -24.53 4.16
CA VAL A 557 43.39 -24.25 3.69
C VAL A 557 44.31 -24.27 4.91
N LEU A 558 45.49 -24.84 4.73
CA LEU A 558 46.54 -24.89 5.72
C LEU A 558 47.80 -24.27 5.12
N LEU A 559 48.33 -23.25 5.80
CA LEU A 559 49.58 -22.58 5.45
C LEU A 559 50.69 -23.10 6.39
N PHE A 560 51.84 -23.42 5.81
CA PHE A 560 53.05 -23.79 6.54
C PHE A 560 54.04 -22.63 6.50
N ALA A 561 54.57 -22.22 7.65
CA ALA A 561 55.55 -21.14 7.74
C ALA A 561 56.94 -21.64 7.34
N ALA A 562 57.70 -20.84 6.57
CA ALA A 562 59.10 -21.14 6.28
C ALA A 562 59.98 -21.14 7.56
N TYR A 563 59.60 -20.37 8.57
CA TYR A 563 60.23 -20.38 9.90
C TYR A 563 59.20 -20.32 11.02
N LYS A 564 58.81 -19.11 11.48
CA LYS A 564 57.83 -18.88 12.54
C LYS A 564 57.15 -17.54 12.32
N TRP A 565 55.83 -17.53 12.29
CA TRP A 565 55.06 -16.29 12.28
C TRP A 565 54.81 -15.79 13.70
N GLN A 566 54.99 -14.48 13.93
CA GLN A 566 54.46 -13.80 15.10
C GLN A 566 52.98 -13.52 14.86
N VAL A 567 52.11 -14.08 15.71
CA VAL A 567 50.67 -14.05 15.46
C VAL A 567 49.98 -13.10 16.44
N SER A 568 49.04 -12.31 15.94
CA SER A 568 48.20 -11.45 16.76
C SER A 568 47.20 -12.26 17.61
N LYS A 569 46.63 -11.61 18.62
CA LYS A 569 45.38 -12.07 19.24
C LYS A 569 44.24 -12.07 18.20
N PRO A 570 43.19 -12.89 18.40
CA PRO A 570 42.05 -12.89 17.48
C PRO A 570 41.41 -11.51 17.39
N ALA A 571 41.26 -11.02 16.16
CA ALA A 571 40.82 -9.67 15.84
C ALA A 571 39.84 -9.70 14.65
N LEU A 572 39.15 -8.59 14.39
CA LEU A 572 38.34 -8.42 13.18
C LEU A 572 39.19 -7.96 12.01
N LEU A 573 38.72 -8.24 10.78
CA LEU A 573 39.41 -7.83 9.54
C LEU A 573 39.52 -6.30 9.42
N ALA A 574 38.52 -5.56 9.89
CA ALA A 574 38.46 -4.11 9.81
C ALA A 574 39.24 -3.38 10.92
N GLU A 575 39.77 -4.09 11.93
CA GLU A 575 40.54 -3.47 13.01
C GLU A 575 41.94 -3.07 12.52
N VAL A 576 42.32 -1.82 12.78
CA VAL A 576 43.51 -1.17 12.18
C VAL A 576 44.82 -1.48 12.91
N LYS A 577 44.78 -1.78 14.21
CA LYS A 577 45.97 -2.02 15.04
C LYS A 577 46.01 -3.44 15.52
N ASP A 578 47.00 -4.19 15.05
CA ASP A 578 47.37 -5.48 15.61
C ASP A 578 48.66 -5.34 16.41
N MET A 579 48.68 -5.97 17.58
CA MET A 579 49.92 -6.20 18.31
C MET A 579 50.33 -7.65 18.06
N TYR A 580 51.54 -7.83 17.56
CA TYR A 580 52.15 -9.13 17.23
C TYR A 580 53.09 -9.60 18.36
N ASP A 581 52.70 -9.31 19.60
CA ASP A 581 53.38 -9.64 20.85
C ASP A 581 52.92 -10.99 21.45
N GLY A 582 52.20 -11.78 20.64
CA GLY A 582 51.58 -13.05 21.02
C GLY A 582 52.45 -14.28 20.83
N SER A 583 51.80 -15.41 20.57
CA SER A 583 52.44 -16.72 20.34
C SER A 583 52.99 -16.85 18.92
N THR A 584 54.06 -17.63 18.77
CA THR A 584 54.58 -18.01 17.44
C THR A 584 53.87 -19.23 16.89
N ALA A 585 53.54 -19.24 15.59
CA ALA A 585 52.95 -20.40 14.92
C ALA A 585 53.76 -20.84 13.70
N THR A 586 53.74 -22.15 13.44
CA THR A 586 54.30 -22.78 12.23
C THR A 586 53.22 -23.26 11.26
N LYS A 587 51.99 -23.42 11.75
CA LYS A 587 50.81 -23.81 10.97
C LYS A 587 49.71 -22.78 11.16
N TYR A 588 49.02 -22.43 10.08
CA TYR A 588 47.94 -21.46 10.10
C TYR A 588 46.80 -21.91 9.20
N TRP A 589 45.59 -22.05 9.74
CA TRP A 589 44.44 -22.54 8.98
C TRP A 589 43.50 -21.42 8.54
N LEU A 590 42.79 -21.65 7.45
CA LEU A 590 41.64 -20.84 7.03
C LEU A 590 40.38 -21.71 6.97
N ASP A 591 39.26 -21.17 7.45
CA ASP A 591 37.93 -21.76 7.34
C ASP A 591 36.94 -20.77 6.71
N ILE A 592 36.27 -21.18 5.64
CA ILE A 592 35.32 -20.37 4.89
C ILE A 592 33.89 -20.79 5.21
N GLN A 593 33.15 -19.89 5.84
CA GLN A 593 31.78 -20.10 6.27
C GLN A 593 30.81 -19.35 5.37
N LEU A 594 29.96 -20.10 4.67
CA LEU A 594 28.86 -19.53 3.91
C LEU A 594 27.62 -19.38 4.80
N ARG A 595 26.86 -18.31 4.60
CA ARG A 595 25.63 -18.01 5.31
C ARG A 595 24.57 -17.48 4.37
N TRP A 596 23.30 -17.69 4.73
CA TRP A 596 22.17 -16.98 4.16
C TRP A 596 21.45 -16.21 5.27
N GLY A 597 21.71 -14.91 5.38
CA GLY A 597 21.15 -14.05 6.42
C GLY A 597 19.65 -13.76 6.23
N ASP A 598 19.05 -13.23 7.29
CA ASP A 598 17.68 -12.70 7.29
C ASP A 598 17.67 -11.25 7.80
N TYR A 599 16.49 -10.63 7.93
CA TYR A 599 16.42 -9.24 8.39
C TYR A 599 16.93 -9.07 9.84
N ASP A 600 16.67 -10.04 10.71
CA ASP A 600 17.04 -9.99 12.14
C ASP A 600 18.54 -10.20 12.37
N SER A 601 19.17 -11.00 11.52
CA SER A 601 20.53 -11.44 11.67
C SER A 601 21.23 -11.51 10.31
N HIS A 602 21.87 -10.41 9.96
CA HIS A 602 22.75 -10.29 8.79
C HIS A 602 24.06 -9.54 9.09
N ASP A 603 24.30 -9.19 10.36
CA ASP A 603 25.62 -8.76 10.83
C ASP A 603 26.60 -9.94 10.70
N ILE A 604 27.49 -9.82 9.72
CA ILE A 604 28.45 -10.86 9.37
C ILE A 604 29.64 -10.88 10.33
N GLU A 605 30.03 -9.75 10.92
CA GLU A 605 31.17 -9.68 11.85
C GLU A 605 30.86 -10.43 13.13
N ARG A 606 29.68 -10.16 13.70
CA ARG A 606 29.19 -10.84 14.89
C ARG A 606 29.05 -12.35 14.65
N TYR A 607 28.58 -12.74 13.46
CA TYR A 607 28.44 -14.15 13.09
C TYR A 607 29.79 -14.86 13.00
N THR A 608 30.75 -14.30 12.26
CA THR A 608 32.07 -14.91 12.06
C THR A 608 32.82 -15.02 13.38
N ARG A 609 32.75 -13.99 14.23
CA ARG A 609 33.32 -14.04 15.58
C ARG A 609 32.69 -15.12 16.46
N ALA A 610 31.35 -15.20 16.48
CA ALA A 610 30.65 -16.21 17.27
C ALA A 610 31.03 -17.62 16.81
N LYS A 611 31.03 -17.88 15.51
CA LYS A 611 31.42 -19.18 14.94
C LYS A 611 32.87 -19.55 15.19
N PHE A 612 33.79 -18.58 15.10
CA PHE A 612 35.19 -18.81 15.43
C PHE A 612 35.35 -19.26 16.89
N LEU A 613 34.73 -18.54 17.83
CA LEU A 613 34.80 -18.88 19.25
C LEU A 613 34.11 -20.22 19.55
N ASP A 614 32.93 -20.46 18.97
CA ASP A 614 32.22 -21.74 19.13
C ASP A 614 33.07 -22.91 18.61
N TYR A 615 33.62 -22.81 17.39
CA TYR A 615 34.35 -23.93 16.78
C TYR A 615 35.76 -24.13 17.33
N THR A 616 36.41 -23.10 17.89
CA THR A 616 37.75 -23.26 18.49
C THR A 616 37.70 -23.71 19.94
N THR A 617 36.56 -23.55 20.62
CA THR A 617 36.36 -24.02 22.01
C THR A 617 35.62 -25.34 22.11
N ASP A 618 34.82 -25.71 21.11
CA ASP A 618 34.10 -26.98 21.06
C ASP A 618 34.98 -28.15 20.58
N ASN A 619 34.83 -29.31 21.22
CA ASN A 619 35.57 -30.53 20.89
C ASN A 619 35.07 -31.24 19.62
N MET A 620 33.91 -30.83 19.06
CA MET A 620 33.41 -31.42 17.80
C MET A 620 34.13 -30.92 16.55
N SER A 621 34.73 -29.72 16.61
CA SER A 621 35.49 -29.14 15.50
C SER A 621 36.98 -29.30 15.79
N ILE A 622 37.73 -29.86 14.85
CA ILE A 622 39.16 -30.12 15.02
C ILE A 622 39.92 -29.28 14.00
N TYR A 623 40.76 -28.38 14.49
CA TYR A 623 41.67 -27.59 13.66
C TYR A 623 43.12 -28.04 13.85
N PRO A 624 43.97 -27.97 12.81
CA PRO A 624 45.36 -28.43 12.90
C PRO A 624 46.27 -27.60 13.81
N ALA A 625 45.85 -26.38 14.17
CA ALA A 625 46.59 -25.45 15.01
C ALA A 625 45.61 -24.53 15.78
N PRO A 626 46.03 -23.91 16.91
CA PRO A 626 45.20 -22.95 17.63
C PRO A 626 45.12 -21.58 16.92
N THR A 627 45.97 -21.34 15.93
CA THR A 627 46.04 -20.10 15.15
C THR A 627 45.44 -20.28 13.76
N GLY A 628 44.47 -19.43 13.42
CA GLY A 628 43.87 -19.41 12.09
C GLY A 628 42.84 -18.30 11.92
N LEU A 629 42.22 -18.27 10.74
CA LEU A 629 41.29 -17.25 10.31
C LEU A 629 39.99 -17.87 9.82
N MET A 630 38.87 -17.36 10.30
CA MET A 630 37.57 -17.70 9.76
C MET A 630 37.07 -16.55 8.88
N VAL A 631 36.64 -16.88 7.65
CA VAL A 631 36.07 -15.93 6.69
C VAL A 631 34.58 -16.25 6.52
N GLY A 632 33.71 -15.33 6.93
CA GLY A 632 32.27 -15.44 6.78
C GLY A 632 31.76 -14.69 5.55
N LEU A 633 30.90 -15.34 4.76
CA LEU A 633 30.22 -14.73 3.61
C LEU A 633 28.70 -14.86 3.76
N ASP A 634 27.99 -13.74 3.75
CA ASP A 634 26.53 -13.71 3.64
C ASP A 634 26.11 -13.60 2.17
N LEU A 635 25.57 -14.70 1.65
CA LEU A 635 25.11 -14.81 0.27
C LEU A 635 23.81 -14.05 0.00
N ALA A 636 22.99 -13.76 1.03
CA ALA A 636 21.74 -13.04 0.87
C ALA A 636 21.96 -11.52 0.75
N TYR A 637 22.98 -11.00 1.45
CA TYR A 637 23.30 -9.57 1.49
C TYR A 637 24.62 -9.20 0.82
N ASN A 638 25.35 -10.17 0.26
CA ASN A 638 26.70 -9.97 -0.31
C ASN A 638 27.69 -9.30 0.66
N LEU A 639 27.56 -9.60 1.96
CA LEU A 639 28.46 -9.11 3.00
C LEU A 639 29.56 -10.15 3.27
N HIS A 640 30.74 -9.69 3.66
CA HIS A 640 31.82 -10.57 4.10
C HIS A 640 32.58 -9.94 5.26
N SER A 641 33.14 -10.77 6.12
CA SER A 641 34.07 -10.36 7.17
C SER A 641 34.93 -11.54 7.59
N ALA A 642 36.05 -11.28 8.25
CA ALA A 642 36.90 -12.31 8.80
C ALA A 642 37.22 -12.03 10.28
N TYR A 643 37.31 -13.10 11.07
CA TYR A 643 37.71 -13.04 12.47
C TYR A 643 38.67 -14.18 12.78
N GLY A 644 39.73 -13.87 13.49
CA GLY A 644 40.75 -14.84 13.86
C GLY A 644 42.08 -14.19 14.11
N ASN A 645 43.10 -15.02 14.20
CA ASN A 645 44.48 -14.60 14.39
C ASN A 645 45.06 -14.05 13.08
N TYR A 646 45.92 -13.03 13.11
CA TYR A 646 46.57 -12.51 11.90
C TYR A 646 48.09 -12.62 12.00
N ILE A 647 48.71 -12.97 10.86
CA ILE A 647 50.15 -12.83 10.65
C ILE A 647 50.43 -11.47 9.97
N PRO A 648 51.65 -10.91 10.09
CA PRO A 648 52.01 -9.67 9.42
C PRO A 648 51.73 -9.76 7.91
N GLY A 649 51.09 -8.74 7.34
CA GLY A 649 50.71 -8.71 5.92
C GLY A 649 49.41 -9.45 5.55
N MET A 650 48.86 -10.31 6.42
CA MET A 650 47.65 -11.08 6.12
C MET A 650 46.39 -10.22 5.96
N LYS A 651 46.16 -9.26 6.85
CA LYS A 651 44.98 -8.37 6.79
C LYS A 651 44.86 -7.64 5.45
N PRO A 652 45.84 -6.85 4.99
CA PRO A 652 45.72 -6.12 3.73
C PRO A 652 45.54 -7.06 2.54
N LEU A 653 46.19 -8.23 2.54
CA LEU A 653 46.02 -9.23 1.50
C LEU A 653 44.58 -9.75 1.46
N VAL A 654 44.06 -10.24 2.59
CA VAL A 654 42.69 -10.79 2.67
C VAL A 654 41.64 -9.73 2.35
N THR A 655 41.82 -8.48 2.80
CA THR A 655 40.91 -7.38 2.46
C THR A 655 40.85 -7.16 0.95
N GLN A 656 41.99 -7.10 0.26
CA GLN A 656 42.03 -6.90 -1.20
C GLN A 656 41.51 -8.13 -1.95
N ALA A 657 41.92 -9.33 -1.51
CA ALA A 657 41.51 -10.59 -2.10
C ALA A 657 39.99 -10.79 -2.02
N MET A 658 39.40 -10.60 -0.84
CA MET A 658 37.95 -10.76 -0.66
C MET A 658 37.15 -9.72 -1.42
N ALA A 659 37.61 -8.47 -1.52
CA ALA A 659 36.97 -7.47 -2.37
C ALA A 659 36.94 -7.89 -3.85
N LYS A 660 38.06 -8.45 -4.35
CA LYS A 660 38.18 -8.94 -5.73
C LYS A 660 37.34 -10.20 -5.98
N ILE A 661 37.38 -11.17 -5.07
CA ILE A 661 36.60 -12.43 -5.12
C ILE A 661 35.11 -12.11 -5.09
N MET A 662 34.66 -11.26 -4.16
CA MET A 662 33.26 -10.85 -4.08
C MET A 662 32.79 -10.20 -5.37
N LYS A 663 33.63 -9.44 -6.08
CA LYS A 663 33.23 -8.83 -7.36
C LYS A 663 33.22 -9.83 -8.52
N SER A 664 34.24 -10.68 -8.62
CA SER A 664 34.62 -11.35 -9.87
C SER A 664 34.42 -12.88 -9.86
N ASN A 665 34.07 -13.48 -8.72
CA ASN A 665 33.95 -14.93 -8.62
C ASN A 665 32.80 -15.47 -9.51
N PRO A 666 33.05 -16.44 -10.41
CA PRO A 666 32.04 -16.95 -11.32
C PRO A 666 30.86 -17.64 -10.63
N ALA A 667 31.08 -18.33 -9.50
CA ALA A 667 30.01 -18.99 -8.76
C ALA A 667 29.08 -17.98 -8.08
N LEU A 668 29.63 -16.89 -7.52
CA LEU A 668 28.85 -15.77 -6.99
C LEU A 668 28.10 -15.02 -8.10
N TYR A 669 28.70 -14.85 -9.28
CA TYR A 669 28.00 -14.30 -10.45
C TYR A 669 26.79 -15.16 -10.84
N VAL A 670 26.95 -16.48 -10.91
CA VAL A 670 25.83 -17.40 -11.18
C VAL A 670 24.74 -17.30 -10.12
N LEU A 671 25.09 -17.13 -8.83
CA LEU A 671 24.12 -16.89 -7.76
C LEU A 671 23.33 -15.61 -8.02
N ARG A 672 24.01 -14.48 -8.24
CA ARG A 672 23.40 -13.17 -8.48
C ARG A 672 22.48 -13.19 -9.70
N GLU A 673 22.93 -13.78 -10.81
CA GLU A 673 22.13 -13.93 -12.02
C GLU A 673 20.88 -14.80 -11.80
N ARG A 674 20.98 -15.87 -11.01
CA ARG A 674 19.80 -16.68 -10.65
C ARG A 674 18.83 -15.93 -9.76
N ILE A 675 19.32 -15.12 -8.82
CA ILE A 675 18.49 -14.24 -7.98
C ILE A 675 17.78 -13.21 -8.88
N ARG A 676 18.50 -12.50 -9.75
CA ARG A 676 17.94 -11.51 -10.70
C ARG A 676 16.86 -12.13 -11.59
N LYS A 677 17.12 -13.31 -12.17
CA LYS A 677 16.14 -14.07 -12.98
C LYS A 677 14.93 -14.53 -12.16
N GLY A 678 15.12 -14.96 -10.92
CA GLY A 678 14.03 -15.33 -10.02
C GLY A 678 13.17 -14.14 -9.62
N LEU A 679 13.78 -12.96 -9.48
CA LEU A 679 13.12 -11.70 -9.20
C LEU A 679 12.57 -11.01 -10.45
N GLN A 680 12.98 -11.39 -11.65
CA GLN A 680 12.65 -10.72 -12.92
C GLN A 680 12.94 -9.21 -12.84
N LEU A 681 14.09 -8.86 -12.27
CA LEU A 681 14.53 -7.48 -12.04
C LEU A 681 15.69 -7.17 -12.98
N TYR A 682 15.56 -6.10 -13.75
CA TYR A 682 16.54 -5.69 -14.75
C TYR A 682 16.97 -4.24 -14.52
N SER A 683 18.19 -3.92 -14.96
CA SER A 683 18.72 -2.56 -14.99
C SER A 683 18.60 -1.99 -16.39
N SER A 684 18.20 -0.72 -16.49
CA SER A 684 18.24 0.03 -17.75
C SER A 684 19.65 0.51 -18.10
N GLU A 685 20.51 0.66 -17.10
CA GLU A 685 21.92 0.97 -17.29
C GLU A 685 22.74 -0.32 -17.42
N PRO A 686 23.51 -0.50 -18.51
CA PRO A 686 24.35 -1.67 -18.68
C PRO A 686 25.46 -1.69 -17.61
N THR A 687 25.55 -2.78 -16.86
CA THR A 687 26.57 -2.94 -15.80
C THR A 687 27.99 -3.17 -16.36
N GLU A 688 28.10 -3.59 -17.62
CA GLU A 688 29.33 -3.61 -18.41
C GLU A 688 29.04 -2.96 -19.78
N PRO A 689 29.91 -2.08 -20.28
CA PRO A 689 29.75 -1.51 -21.61
C PRO A 689 29.84 -2.63 -22.65
N TYR A 690 28.79 -2.78 -23.45
CA TYR A 690 28.86 -3.64 -24.64
C TYR A 690 30.01 -3.17 -25.55
N LEU A 691 30.56 -4.10 -26.32
CA LEU A 691 31.46 -3.75 -27.41
C LEU A 691 30.75 -2.76 -28.34
N SER A 692 31.31 -1.58 -28.44
CA SER A 692 30.81 -0.41 -29.17
C SER A 692 31.93 0.19 -30.00
N SER A 693 31.62 1.14 -30.86
CA SER A 693 32.64 1.87 -31.63
C SER A 693 33.65 2.62 -30.75
N GLN A 694 33.34 2.89 -29.47
CA GLN A 694 34.21 3.62 -28.55
C GLN A 694 35.27 2.73 -27.87
N ASN A 695 34.92 1.49 -27.51
CA ASN A 695 35.82 0.51 -26.90
C ASN A 695 36.27 -0.59 -27.89
N TYR A 696 36.01 -0.41 -29.19
CA TYR A 696 36.47 -1.33 -30.23
C TYR A 696 37.98 -1.54 -30.22
N GLY A 697 38.76 -0.53 -29.83
CA GLY A 697 40.22 -0.62 -29.70
C GLY A 697 40.70 -1.61 -28.63
N GLU A 698 39.87 -1.95 -27.63
CA GLU A 698 40.22 -2.90 -26.57
C GLU A 698 40.40 -4.34 -27.11
N LEU A 699 39.81 -4.64 -28.28
CA LEU A 699 40.00 -5.90 -29.00
C LEU A 699 41.45 -6.15 -29.42
N PHE A 700 42.24 -5.09 -29.59
CA PHE A 700 43.62 -5.16 -30.07
C PHE A 700 44.63 -4.90 -28.96
N SER A 701 44.31 -5.32 -27.74
CA SER A 701 45.27 -5.35 -26.64
C SER A 701 46.17 -6.59 -26.72
N ASN A 702 47.21 -6.66 -25.88
CA ASN A 702 48.04 -7.86 -25.75
C ASN A 702 47.29 -9.07 -25.15
N GLN A 703 45.99 -8.92 -24.82
CA GLN A 703 45.15 -10.00 -24.32
C GLN A 703 44.59 -10.82 -25.48
N MET A 704 44.57 -12.14 -25.33
CA MET A 704 43.89 -13.04 -26.26
C MET A 704 42.38 -12.90 -26.08
N ILE A 705 41.71 -12.28 -27.06
CA ILE A 705 40.26 -12.04 -27.05
C ILE A 705 39.58 -12.92 -28.10
N TRP A 706 38.50 -13.61 -27.73
CA TRP A 706 37.75 -14.50 -28.62
C TRP A 706 36.33 -13.98 -28.87
N PHE A 707 35.86 -14.09 -30.12
CA PHE A 707 34.45 -13.96 -30.47
C PHE A 707 33.84 -15.36 -30.51
N VAL A 708 32.79 -15.60 -29.71
CA VAL A 708 32.11 -16.90 -29.57
C VAL A 708 30.69 -16.82 -30.09
#